data_AF-A0A3R7K4V8-F1
#
_entry.id   AF-A0A3R7K4V8-F1
#
_cell.length_a   1.000
_cell.length_b   1.000
_cell.length_c   1.000
_cell.angle_alpha   90.00
_cell.angle_beta   90.00
_cell.angle_gamma   90.00
#
_symmetry.space_group_name_H-M   'P 1'
#
loop_
_entity.id
_entity.type
_entity.pdbx_description
1 polymer ?
#
loop_
_entity_poly.entity_id
_entity_poly.type
_entity_poly.pdbx_seq_one_letter_code
_entity_poly.pdbx_strand_id
1 'polypeptide(L)'
;MKEALASYSGPACAVSVTIPALKASYAPNEDVALLWGVQIDKDSSNEMDVPFPPDLMPTLTVDNLNQDVQILATYVRTCASPLECAPTLLNNGTFTTAQSGNFSSTGATYFQSLEALSFTEAGNYTVAAVAVLGNVENSTLLYFFQTTKEIFVKQVEVEKPEYNQPTTYCRVTEQDPLDDLLDASMIRASSDSCEIELAVETTDVVQVRQPVDIVWTATLTRNTFKEIQLPSPLVAVDIAGVNDSVGDSSYYTIVSSVVKLCERNMECNEYSSTVTVSSSDFSANFTSASTATFNASRVVIPSSGWYGGIAQITLAGKNQDSQRYDFVTYFEVFATTENVAEKVEGQTYINDGSESYCWEVVAAINDDNVDATSFAFVGSGDSCPYSVSMSVNTTSLTVDTSANVNWAVAQNINYLDTGNLTVNLSTVYDKATGKDVNIPVADIYYCSDTTCSPFSKNKTLVYTGNASSFEGAIGVYSFFSPEVTLPNEGTYALMAHVVIPNGDGMRFDVAAFMRMTVSSASTTAAAKSTSISNVGLILGVTVGCAAALGLSVLGFAIVRRRQRQRETAARKERSHAIFGFRPLSYTNEIPTNSAHGSDESGHFMYVKAQISPMDVQRAGSLSYDPYSRRSFLDEGSGYSFALSESDLAFPTPETSPTQLSTQPLPATP
;
A
#
# COMPACT_ATOMS: atom_id res chain seq x y z
N MET A 1 40.25 7.06 -47.71
CA MET A 1 38.90 7.19 -47.10
C MET A 1 37.91 6.57 -48.04
N LYS A 2 36.85 5.92 -47.54
CA LYS A 2 35.61 5.74 -48.30
C LYS A 2 34.72 6.91 -47.93
N GLU A 3 34.18 7.60 -48.91
CA GLU A 3 33.34 8.79 -48.74
C GLU A 3 31.86 8.38 -48.82
N ALA A 4 31.02 8.90 -47.92
CA ALA A 4 29.60 8.59 -47.91
C ALA A 4 28.90 9.39 -49.02
N LEU A 5 28.38 8.71 -50.04
CA LEU A 5 27.78 9.36 -51.21
C LEU A 5 26.46 10.06 -50.89
N ALA A 6 25.69 9.50 -49.97
CA ALA A 6 24.43 10.06 -49.45
C ALA A 6 24.11 9.43 -48.09
N SER A 7 23.14 10.00 -47.36
CA SER A 7 22.65 9.50 -46.08
C SER A 7 21.17 9.85 -45.93
N TYR A 8 20.38 8.92 -45.42
CA TYR A 8 18.91 8.98 -45.33
C TYR A 8 18.46 8.42 -43.97
N SER A 9 17.20 8.66 -43.60
CA SER A 9 16.64 8.16 -42.33
C SER A 9 15.12 7.96 -42.41
N GLY A 10 14.59 7.14 -41.49
CA GLY A 10 13.16 6.82 -41.46
C GLY A 10 12.70 6.08 -42.72
N PRO A 11 11.53 6.40 -43.29
CA PRO A 11 10.93 5.64 -44.39
C PRO A 11 11.73 5.69 -45.71
N ALA A 12 12.73 6.57 -45.84
CA ALA A 12 13.64 6.58 -46.98
C ALA A 12 14.56 5.34 -47.04
N CYS A 13 14.69 4.58 -45.94
CA CYS A 13 15.55 3.41 -45.84
C CYS A 13 14.82 2.11 -46.21
N ALA A 14 15.28 1.46 -47.28
CA ALA A 14 14.76 0.18 -47.80
C ALA A 14 14.78 -1.00 -46.81
N VAL A 15 15.63 -0.93 -45.77
CA VAL A 15 15.85 -2.00 -44.80
C VAL A 15 15.78 -1.41 -43.39
N SER A 16 14.93 -2.01 -42.57
CA SER A 16 14.80 -1.73 -41.15
C SER A 16 15.70 -2.65 -40.35
N VAL A 17 16.40 -2.10 -39.36
CA VAL A 17 17.20 -2.83 -38.38
C VAL A 17 16.61 -2.54 -37.00
N THR A 18 16.46 -3.58 -36.17
CA THR A 18 15.75 -3.49 -34.87
C THR A 18 16.55 -4.18 -33.77
N ILE A 19 16.45 -3.67 -32.53
CA ILE A 19 17.04 -4.27 -31.32
C ILE A 19 15.90 -4.51 -30.31
N PRO A 20 15.16 -5.62 -30.41
CA PRO A 20 13.95 -5.85 -29.60
C PRO A 20 14.24 -6.06 -28.12
N ALA A 21 15.34 -6.74 -27.77
CA ALA A 21 15.68 -7.12 -26.40
C ALA A 21 16.93 -6.37 -25.92
N LEU A 22 16.73 -5.33 -25.11
CA LEU A 22 17.80 -4.59 -24.43
C LEU A 22 17.20 -3.84 -23.23
N LYS A 23 17.77 -3.97 -22.03
CA LYS A 23 17.39 -3.18 -20.85
C LYS A 23 17.70 -1.70 -21.06
N ALA A 24 17.16 -0.83 -20.20
CA ALA A 24 17.56 0.58 -20.15
C ALA A 24 18.88 0.75 -19.37
N SER A 25 19.02 0.07 -18.25
CA SER A 25 20.18 0.08 -17.36
C SER A 25 20.86 -1.28 -17.28
N TYR A 26 22.16 -1.27 -17.03
CA TYR A 26 23.02 -2.45 -16.85
C TYR A 26 24.05 -2.18 -15.74
N ALA A 27 24.59 -3.26 -15.17
CA ALA A 27 25.69 -3.22 -14.22
C ALA A 27 27.08 -3.27 -14.89
N PRO A 28 28.14 -2.75 -14.25
CA PRO A 28 29.50 -2.91 -14.72
C PRO A 28 29.86 -4.40 -14.75
N ASN A 29 30.39 -4.88 -15.87
CA ASN A 29 30.66 -6.29 -16.16
C ASN A 29 29.41 -7.21 -16.13
N GLU A 30 28.20 -6.67 -16.43
CA GLU A 30 27.01 -7.49 -16.72
C GLU A 30 27.00 -7.98 -18.18
N ASP A 31 26.60 -9.24 -18.38
CA ASP A 31 26.45 -9.86 -19.70
C ASP A 31 25.21 -9.33 -20.45
N VAL A 32 25.45 -8.46 -21.44
CA VAL A 32 24.43 -7.95 -22.37
C VAL A 32 24.19 -8.96 -23.49
N ALA A 33 23.15 -9.78 -23.33
CA ALA A 33 22.63 -10.65 -24.38
C ALA A 33 22.00 -9.81 -25.50
N LEU A 34 22.64 -9.77 -26.67
CA LEU A 34 22.20 -9.00 -27.83
C LEU A 34 21.43 -9.86 -28.83
N LEU A 35 20.21 -9.44 -29.14
CA LEU A 35 19.37 -9.94 -30.24
C LEU A 35 19.00 -8.76 -31.15
N TRP A 36 19.19 -8.89 -32.46
CA TRP A 36 18.80 -7.87 -33.44
C TRP A 36 18.12 -8.49 -34.67
N GLY A 37 17.22 -7.75 -35.29
CA GLY A 37 16.46 -8.18 -36.47
C GLY A 37 16.72 -7.28 -37.67
N VAL A 38 16.89 -7.87 -38.86
CA VAL A 38 17.09 -7.18 -40.14
C VAL A 38 15.93 -7.54 -41.07
N GLN A 39 15.23 -6.55 -41.62
CA GLN A 39 14.02 -6.75 -42.42
C GLN A 39 13.94 -5.78 -43.61
N ILE A 40 13.43 -6.25 -44.74
CA ILE A 40 12.99 -5.37 -45.84
C ILE A 40 11.78 -4.56 -45.37
N ASP A 41 11.88 -3.23 -45.46
CA ASP A 41 10.74 -2.35 -45.25
C ASP A 41 9.91 -2.26 -46.55
N LYS A 42 8.65 -2.68 -46.47
CA LYS A 42 7.73 -2.75 -47.61
C LYS A 42 7.02 -1.43 -47.88
N ASP A 43 7.03 -0.52 -46.92
CA ASP A 43 6.36 0.78 -46.97
C ASP A 43 7.37 1.94 -47.22
N SER A 44 8.64 1.59 -47.48
CA SER A 44 9.74 2.53 -47.75
C SER A 44 9.60 3.26 -49.08
N SER A 45 10.02 4.54 -49.12
CA SER A 45 10.21 5.31 -50.37
C SER A 45 11.49 4.92 -51.13
N ASN A 46 12.40 4.16 -50.51
CA ASN A 46 13.66 3.66 -51.10
C ASN A 46 14.48 4.72 -51.84
N GLU A 47 14.66 5.90 -51.23
CA GLU A 47 15.39 7.03 -51.84
C GLU A 47 16.90 6.79 -51.98
N MET A 48 17.38 5.62 -51.53
CA MET A 48 18.72 5.09 -51.72
C MET A 48 18.89 4.26 -53.02
N ASP A 49 17.81 4.06 -53.80
CA ASP A 49 17.79 3.22 -55.01
C ASP A 49 18.37 1.80 -54.76
N VAL A 50 17.95 1.17 -53.67
CA VAL A 50 18.33 -0.22 -53.34
C VAL A 50 17.58 -1.17 -54.28
N PRO A 51 18.25 -2.10 -54.98
CA PRO A 51 17.58 -3.00 -55.92
C PRO A 51 16.54 -3.92 -55.23
N PHE A 52 15.31 -3.90 -55.71
CA PHE A 52 14.23 -4.82 -55.33
C PHE A 52 13.66 -5.51 -56.57
N PRO A 53 13.15 -6.76 -56.48
CA PRO A 53 13.05 -7.64 -55.30
C PRO A 53 14.38 -8.34 -54.93
N PRO A 54 14.52 -8.90 -53.71
CA PRO A 54 15.74 -9.55 -53.23
C PRO A 54 16.13 -10.82 -54.02
N ASP A 55 15.21 -11.43 -54.76
CA ASP A 55 15.47 -12.58 -55.64
C ASP A 55 16.37 -12.24 -56.86
N LEU A 56 16.64 -10.94 -57.08
CA LEU A 56 17.52 -10.43 -58.14
C LEU A 56 18.80 -9.77 -57.60
N MET A 57 19.08 -9.88 -56.29
CA MET A 57 20.40 -9.56 -55.74
C MET A 57 21.34 -10.77 -55.93
N PRO A 58 22.28 -10.76 -56.91
CA PRO A 58 23.37 -11.74 -56.88
C PRO A 58 24.20 -11.55 -55.62
N THR A 59 24.60 -12.69 -55.09
CA THR A 59 25.18 -12.88 -53.79
C THR A 59 26.68 -12.60 -53.86
N LEU A 60 27.03 -11.36 -53.49
CA LEU A 60 28.32 -10.73 -53.82
C LEU A 60 29.55 -11.37 -53.15
N THR A 61 29.35 -12.27 -52.21
CA THR A 61 30.35 -13.26 -51.77
C THR A 61 29.64 -14.52 -51.32
N VAL A 62 30.30 -15.66 -51.53
CA VAL A 62 30.01 -16.87 -50.78
C VAL A 62 30.37 -16.66 -49.30
N ASP A 63 29.54 -17.18 -48.40
CA ASP A 63 29.82 -17.19 -46.96
C ASP A 63 30.94 -18.19 -46.58
N ASN A 64 31.24 -18.31 -45.28
CA ASN A 64 32.22 -19.26 -44.75
C ASN A 64 31.84 -20.74 -44.97
N LEU A 65 30.62 -21.03 -45.43
CA LEU A 65 30.08 -22.36 -45.77
C LEU A 65 29.88 -22.54 -47.28
N ASN A 66 30.38 -21.59 -48.07
CA ASN A 66 30.35 -21.57 -49.53
C ASN A 66 28.94 -21.40 -50.15
N GLN A 67 28.02 -20.71 -49.45
CA GLN A 67 26.63 -20.42 -49.84
C GLN A 67 26.39 -18.97 -50.25
N ASP A 68 25.34 -18.79 -51.05
CA ASP A 68 24.86 -17.52 -51.59
C ASP A 68 24.04 -16.71 -50.56
N VAL A 69 24.55 -15.53 -50.16
CA VAL A 69 23.94 -14.65 -49.14
C VAL A 69 23.63 -13.23 -49.63
N GLN A 70 22.46 -12.71 -49.26
CA GLN A 70 21.95 -11.36 -49.54
C GLN A 70 22.47 -10.32 -48.54
N ILE A 71 22.48 -10.67 -47.24
CA ILE A 71 23.01 -9.84 -46.15
C ILE A 71 24.49 -10.20 -46.01
N LEU A 72 25.37 -9.36 -46.57
CA LEU A 72 26.81 -9.61 -46.62
C LEU A 72 27.47 -9.58 -45.25
N ALA A 73 27.04 -8.65 -44.39
CA ALA A 73 27.47 -8.59 -43.00
C ALA A 73 26.39 -7.93 -42.13
N THR A 74 26.17 -8.45 -40.93
CA THR A 74 25.44 -7.78 -39.87
C THR A 74 26.10 -8.04 -38.51
N TYR A 75 26.11 -7.02 -37.67
CA TYR A 75 26.86 -6.98 -36.41
C TYR A 75 26.32 -5.88 -35.50
N VAL A 76 26.61 -6.01 -34.21
CA VAL A 76 26.40 -4.96 -33.21
C VAL A 76 27.77 -4.44 -32.74
N ARG A 77 27.79 -3.15 -32.40
CA ARG A 77 28.95 -2.43 -31.88
C ARG A 77 28.54 -1.42 -30.80
N THR A 78 29.52 -0.92 -30.07
CA THR A 78 29.37 0.08 -29.00
C THR A 78 30.09 1.38 -29.33
N CYS A 79 29.46 2.53 -29.08
CA CYS A 79 30.03 3.86 -29.25
C CYS A 79 29.76 4.72 -28.00
N ALA A 80 30.59 5.74 -27.73
CA ALA A 80 30.33 6.69 -26.64
C ALA A 80 29.19 7.67 -26.96
N SER A 81 28.86 7.86 -28.24
CA SER A 81 27.72 8.65 -28.68
C SER A 81 27.11 8.14 -30.00
N PRO A 82 25.85 8.47 -30.33
CA PRO A 82 25.26 8.15 -31.63
C PRO A 82 26.00 8.80 -32.81
N LEU A 83 26.65 9.95 -32.57
CA LEU A 83 27.42 10.70 -33.58
C LEU A 83 28.74 10.01 -33.95
N GLU A 84 29.38 9.35 -32.99
CA GLU A 84 30.56 8.50 -33.24
C GLU A 84 30.19 7.16 -33.89
N CYS A 85 28.92 6.75 -33.76
CA CYS A 85 28.36 5.57 -34.39
C CYS A 85 28.02 5.78 -35.88
N ALA A 86 28.93 6.42 -36.64
CA ALA A 86 28.90 6.41 -38.11
C ALA A 86 29.30 5.03 -38.67
N PRO A 87 28.55 4.43 -39.62
CA PRO A 87 28.81 3.07 -40.08
C PRO A 87 30.10 2.99 -40.90
N THR A 88 30.98 2.04 -40.54
CA THR A 88 32.23 1.74 -41.26
C THR A 88 32.46 0.23 -41.32
N LEU A 89 33.18 -0.23 -42.35
CA LEU A 89 33.45 -1.65 -42.58
C LEU A 89 34.32 -2.30 -41.51
N LEU A 90 35.32 -1.57 -41.02
CA LEU A 90 36.22 -1.95 -39.93
C LEU A 90 36.81 -0.68 -39.31
N ASN A 91 36.78 -0.61 -37.98
CA ASN A 91 37.69 0.19 -37.16
C ASN A 91 37.63 -0.36 -35.72
N ASN A 92 38.74 -0.37 -35.00
CA ASN A 92 38.85 -1.03 -33.68
C ASN A 92 37.91 -0.38 -32.63
N GLY A 93 36.83 -1.09 -32.30
CA GLY A 93 35.93 -0.83 -31.18
C GLY A 93 35.12 -2.10 -30.93
N THR A 94 34.93 -2.49 -29.68
CA THR A 94 34.38 -3.79 -29.23
C THR A 94 33.22 -4.32 -30.08
N PHE A 95 33.38 -5.54 -30.60
CA PHE A 95 32.58 -6.11 -31.69
C PHE A 95 31.81 -7.36 -31.26
N THR A 96 30.60 -7.57 -31.78
CA THR A 96 30.09 -8.93 -32.00
C THR A 96 30.68 -9.50 -33.28
N THR A 97 30.92 -10.81 -33.38
CA THR A 97 31.31 -11.46 -34.65
C THR A 97 30.31 -11.14 -35.76
N ALA A 98 30.80 -10.68 -36.91
CA ALA A 98 29.94 -10.38 -38.06
C ALA A 98 29.31 -11.65 -38.63
N GLN A 99 28.00 -11.63 -38.82
CA GLN A 99 27.19 -12.72 -39.36
C GLN A 99 26.68 -12.36 -40.76
N SER A 100 26.29 -13.35 -41.55
CA SER A 100 25.70 -13.17 -42.88
C SER A 100 24.45 -14.05 -43.02
N GLY A 101 23.63 -13.80 -44.03
CA GLY A 101 22.40 -14.58 -44.22
C GLY A 101 21.48 -14.02 -45.30
N ASN A 102 20.22 -14.46 -45.28
CA ASN A 102 19.19 -14.09 -46.25
C ASN A 102 17.97 -13.47 -45.57
N PHE A 103 17.19 -12.67 -46.31
CA PHE A 103 15.96 -12.06 -45.80
C PHE A 103 14.85 -13.11 -45.67
N SER A 104 14.14 -13.12 -44.54
CA SER A 104 12.93 -13.92 -44.38
C SER A 104 11.79 -13.34 -45.21
N SER A 105 11.00 -14.22 -45.85
CA SER A 105 9.79 -13.84 -46.59
C SER A 105 8.61 -13.47 -45.68
N THR A 106 8.66 -13.87 -44.40
CA THR A 106 7.56 -13.73 -43.42
C THR A 106 7.78 -12.65 -42.35
N GLY A 107 8.98 -12.07 -42.24
CA GLY A 107 9.30 -11.07 -41.20
C GLY A 107 10.79 -10.71 -41.18
N ALA A 108 11.29 -10.25 -40.02
CA ALA A 108 12.71 -9.99 -39.83
C ALA A 108 13.53 -11.29 -39.75
N THR A 109 14.73 -11.28 -40.33
CA THR A 109 15.77 -12.27 -40.02
C THR A 109 16.48 -11.84 -38.75
N TYR A 110 16.46 -12.70 -37.72
CA TYR A 110 17.07 -12.41 -36.41
C TYR A 110 18.47 -13.01 -36.29
N PHE A 111 19.35 -12.25 -35.64
CA PHE A 111 20.73 -12.60 -35.34
C PHE A 111 21.00 -12.34 -33.86
N GLN A 112 21.84 -13.17 -33.25
CA GLN A 112 22.20 -13.09 -31.82
C GLN A 112 23.72 -13.00 -31.68
N SER A 113 24.21 -12.39 -30.60
CA SER A 113 25.66 -12.42 -30.34
C SER A 113 26.12 -13.83 -29.95
N LEU A 114 27.32 -14.21 -30.42
CA LEU A 114 27.98 -15.47 -30.06
C LEU A 114 28.77 -15.36 -28.76
N GLU A 115 29.13 -14.14 -28.37
CA GLU A 115 29.85 -13.80 -27.14
C GLU A 115 29.01 -12.77 -26.35
N ALA A 116 29.02 -12.83 -25.02
CA ALA A 116 28.36 -11.82 -24.21
C ALA A 116 29.14 -10.50 -24.27
N LEU A 117 28.42 -9.39 -24.47
CA LEU A 117 29.01 -8.05 -24.42
C LEU A 117 28.91 -7.52 -22.99
N SER A 118 30.01 -7.06 -22.39
CA SER A 118 29.98 -6.45 -21.06
C SER A 118 30.81 -5.16 -21.01
N PHE A 119 30.51 -4.29 -20.04
CA PHE A 119 31.03 -2.93 -19.95
C PHE A 119 31.79 -2.74 -18.64
N THR A 120 33.10 -2.46 -18.70
CA THR A 120 33.97 -2.39 -17.51
C THR A 120 33.82 -1.10 -16.69
N GLU A 121 33.30 -0.04 -17.29
CA GLU A 121 33.20 1.30 -16.69
C GLU A 121 31.73 1.76 -16.64
N ALA A 122 31.42 2.64 -15.69
CA ALA A 122 30.12 3.28 -15.61
C ALA A 122 30.04 4.46 -16.61
N GLY A 123 28.91 4.58 -17.31
CA GLY A 123 28.71 5.61 -18.33
C GLY A 123 27.51 5.33 -19.24
N ASN A 124 27.27 6.27 -20.14
CA ASN A 124 26.24 6.13 -21.18
C ASN A 124 26.89 5.50 -22.42
N TYR A 125 26.33 4.42 -22.94
CA TYR A 125 26.83 3.75 -24.14
C TYR A 125 25.74 3.71 -25.21
N THR A 126 26.13 3.93 -26.47
CA THR A 126 25.25 3.71 -27.63
C THR A 126 25.54 2.34 -28.22
N VAL A 127 24.55 1.46 -28.18
CA VAL A 127 24.57 0.17 -28.89
C VAL A 127 23.99 0.38 -30.28
N ALA A 128 24.75 0.03 -31.32
CA ALA A 128 24.32 0.17 -32.71
C ALA A 128 24.35 -1.18 -33.45
N ALA A 129 23.19 -1.62 -33.92
CA ALA A 129 23.07 -2.77 -34.82
C ALA A 129 23.16 -2.28 -36.27
N VAL A 130 23.98 -2.95 -37.08
CA VAL A 130 24.30 -2.56 -38.47
C VAL A 130 24.02 -3.75 -39.40
N ALA A 131 23.48 -3.47 -40.58
CA ALA A 131 23.35 -4.41 -41.69
C ALA A 131 23.99 -3.80 -42.95
N VAL A 132 24.74 -4.62 -43.68
CA VAL A 132 25.50 -4.24 -44.88
C VAL A 132 25.01 -5.06 -46.07
N LEU A 133 24.53 -4.38 -47.10
CA LEU A 133 24.20 -4.97 -48.40
C LEU A 133 25.21 -4.48 -49.45
N GLY A 134 25.45 -5.27 -50.51
CA GLY A 134 26.26 -4.87 -51.65
C GLY A 134 25.40 -4.45 -52.84
N ASN A 135 25.96 -3.61 -53.73
CA ASN A 135 25.29 -3.24 -54.97
C ASN A 135 25.64 -4.23 -56.11
N VAL A 136 24.58 -4.70 -56.77
CA VAL A 136 24.57 -5.67 -57.88
C VAL A 136 25.41 -5.25 -59.08
N GLU A 137 25.26 -3.99 -59.50
CA GLU A 137 25.86 -3.45 -60.72
C GLU A 137 27.29 -2.94 -60.49
N ASN A 138 27.65 -2.67 -59.23
CA ASN A 138 28.95 -2.16 -58.84
C ASN A 138 29.35 -2.63 -57.43
N SER A 139 30.16 -3.70 -57.36
CA SER A 139 30.68 -4.28 -56.11
C SER A 139 31.59 -3.36 -55.28
N THR A 140 31.88 -2.13 -55.74
CA THR A 140 32.56 -1.11 -54.92
C THR A 140 31.58 -0.28 -54.07
N LEU A 141 30.29 -0.28 -54.41
CA LEU A 141 29.21 0.35 -53.66
C LEU A 141 28.59 -0.62 -52.65
N LEU A 142 28.35 -0.12 -51.44
CA LEU A 142 27.75 -0.86 -50.33
C LEU A 142 26.72 0.03 -49.64
N TYR A 143 25.60 -0.54 -49.24
CA TYR A 143 24.55 0.10 -48.47
C TYR A 143 24.70 -0.27 -46.99
N PHE A 144 24.61 0.72 -46.11
CA PHE A 144 24.70 0.54 -44.66
C PHE A 144 23.39 1.00 -44.02
N PHE A 145 22.71 0.08 -43.35
CA PHE A 145 21.53 0.35 -42.54
C PHE A 145 21.90 0.18 -41.08
N GLN A 146 21.45 1.08 -40.21
CA GLN A 146 21.72 0.95 -38.79
C GLN A 146 20.58 1.48 -37.93
N THR A 147 20.49 0.95 -36.72
CA THR A 147 19.68 1.48 -35.63
C THR A 147 20.53 1.64 -34.38
N THR A 148 20.19 2.59 -33.53
CA THR A 148 20.93 2.93 -32.30
C THR A 148 20.00 2.90 -31.11
N LYS A 149 20.43 2.29 -30.00
CA LYS A 149 19.75 2.35 -28.71
C LYS A 149 20.76 2.72 -27.62
N GLU A 150 20.41 3.69 -26.78
CA GLU A 150 21.23 4.09 -25.64
C GLU A 150 20.98 3.16 -24.45
N ILE A 151 22.03 2.90 -23.67
CA ILE A 151 22.00 2.16 -22.41
C ILE A 151 22.84 2.89 -21.35
N PHE A 152 22.47 2.69 -20.09
CA PHE A 152 23.09 3.34 -18.93
C PHE A 152 23.77 2.30 -18.05
N VAL A 153 25.11 2.31 -18.00
CA VAL A 153 25.87 1.49 -17.03
C VAL A 153 26.08 2.34 -15.79
N LYS A 154 25.36 2.02 -14.70
CA LYS A 154 25.47 2.76 -13.43
C LYS A 154 26.62 2.20 -12.60
N GLN A 155 27.39 3.05 -11.94
CA GLN A 155 28.26 2.61 -10.84
C GLN A 155 27.37 2.28 -9.63
N VAL A 156 27.67 1.20 -8.91
CA VAL A 156 26.88 0.84 -7.72
C VAL A 156 27.33 1.70 -6.54
N GLU A 157 26.66 2.83 -6.37
CA GLU A 157 26.54 3.44 -5.05
C GLU A 157 25.50 2.61 -4.27
N VAL A 158 25.91 2.07 -3.12
CA VAL A 158 24.98 1.47 -2.17
C VAL A 158 24.32 2.63 -1.43
N GLU A 159 23.05 2.89 -1.75
CA GLU A 159 22.27 3.91 -1.05
C GLU A 159 22.24 3.62 0.45
N LYS A 160 22.31 4.68 1.27
CA LYS A 160 22.21 4.53 2.71
C LYS A 160 20.81 3.97 3.03
N PRO A 161 20.70 2.87 3.82
CA PRO A 161 19.40 2.30 4.12
C PRO A 161 18.52 3.31 4.87
N GLU A 162 17.32 3.55 4.33
CA GLU A 162 16.23 4.11 5.08
C GLU A 162 15.52 2.98 5.83
N TYR A 163 15.28 3.16 7.13
CA TYR A 163 14.54 2.18 7.94
C TYR A 163 13.02 2.32 7.71
N ASN A 164 12.59 2.11 6.47
CA ASN A 164 11.18 2.18 6.08
C ASN A 164 10.68 0.89 5.45
N GLN A 165 9.82 0.18 6.18
CA GLN A 165 8.78 -0.62 5.52
C GLN A 165 7.94 0.37 4.69
N PRO A 166 7.79 0.21 3.37
CA PRO A 166 7.82 -1.07 2.64
C PRO A 166 8.99 -1.25 1.65
N THR A 167 10.06 -0.45 1.74
CA THR A 167 11.11 -0.44 0.71
C THR A 167 11.86 -1.76 0.68
N THR A 168 11.87 -2.42 -0.48
CA THR A 168 12.68 -3.61 -0.74
C THR A 168 13.82 -3.24 -1.67
N TYR A 169 15.03 -3.41 -1.19
CA TYR A 169 16.26 -3.22 -1.95
C TYR A 169 16.75 -4.56 -2.50
N CYS A 170 17.26 -4.58 -3.71
CA CYS A 170 17.85 -5.77 -4.32
C CYS A 170 19.30 -5.53 -4.74
N ARG A 171 20.08 -6.60 -4.65
CA ARG A 171 21.49 -6.69 -5.06
C ARG A 171 21.67 -7.86 -6.01
N VAL A 172 22.65 -7.74 -6.92
CA VAL A 172 23.20 -8.87 -7.67
C VAL A 172 24.70 -8.87 -7.43
N THR A 173 25.26 -9.99 -6.97
CA THR A 173 26.69 -10.11 -6.66
C THR A 173 27.32 -11.31 -7.38
N GLU A 174 28.61 -11.20 -7.67
CA GLU A 174 29.44 -12.30 -8.20
C GLU A 174 29.99 -13.13 -7.03
N GLN A 175 29.09 -13.85 -6.36
CA GLN A 175 29.38 -14.56 -5.12
C GLN A 175 28.62 -15.90 -5.09
N ASP A 176 29.10 -16.86 -4.29
CA ASP A 176 28.35 -18.08 -3.99
C ASP A 176 27.08 -17.70 -3.18
N PRO A 177 25.87 -18.11 -3.61
CA PRO A 177 24.65 -17.83 -2.87
C PRO A 177 24.56 -18.57 -1.51
N LEU A 178 25.46 -19.49 -1.21
CA LEU A 178 25.60 -20.18 0.08
C LEU A 178 26.60 -19.52 1.06
N ASP A 179 27.28 -18.44 0.68
CA ASP A 179 28.19 -17.71 1.60
C ASP A 179 27.46 -17.03 2.77
N ASP A 180 28.04 -17.08 3.98
CA ASP A 180 27.45 -16.52 5.22
C ASP A 180 27.20 -14.99 5.19
N LEU A 181 28.00 -14.24 4.40
CA LEU A 181 28.05 -12.78 4.40
C LEU A 181 28.15 -12.22 2.98
N LEU A 182 27.42 -11.14 2.70
CA LEU A 182 27.43 -10.48 1.41
C LEU A 182 28.69 -9.60 1.27
N ASP A 183 29.47 -9.78 0.20
CA ASP A 183 30.65 -8.94 -0.05
C ASP A 183 30.28 -7.69 -0.87
N ALA A 184 30.40 -6.52 -0.24
CA ALA A 184 30.12 -5.22 -0.86
C ALA A 184 31.03 -4.90 -2.06
N SER A 185 32.21 -5.52 -2.16
CA SER A 185 33.14 -5.36 -3.29
C SER A 185 32.78 -6.23 -4.50
N MET A 186 31.95 -7.26 -4.32
CA MET A 186 31.51 -8.19 -5.37
C MET A 186 30.14 -7.80 -5.98
N ILE A 187 29.57 -6.65 -5.59
CA ILE A 187 28.28 -6.19 -6.13
C ILE A 187 28.43 -5.79 -7.61
N ARG A 188 27.60 -6.40 -8.44
CA ARG A 188 27.37 -6.02 -9.84
C ARG A 188 26.26 -4.96 -9.93
N ALA A 189 25.09 -5.23 -9.36
CA ALA A 189 23.91 -4.36 -9.47
C ALA A 189 23.26 -4.06 -8.11
N SER A 190 22.61 -2.89 -8.02
CA SER A 190 21.83 -2.42 -6.88
C SER A 190 20.62 -1.63 -7.39
N SER A 191 19.43 -1.84 -6.80
CA SER A 191 18.19 -1.09 -7.10
C SER A 191 17.16 -1.24 -5.98
N ASP A 192 16.11 -0.41 -5.99
CA ASP A 192 14.82 -0.60 -5.30
C ASP A 192 13.77 -1.26 -6.22
N SER A 193 14.05 -1.30 -7.53
CA SER A 193 13.16 -1.81 -8.57
C SER A 193 13.31 -3.33 -8.75
N CYS A 194 12.77 -4.07 -7.78
CA CYS A 194 12.97 -5.50 -7.57
C CYS A 194 11.78 -6.39 -8.02
N GLU A 195 12.01 -7.58 -8.59
CA GLU A 195 10.95 -8.57 -8.87
C GLU A 195 10.39 -9.27 -7.60
N ILE A 196 11.11 -9.23 -6.47
CA ILE A 196 10.60 -9.67 -5.17
C ILE A 196 10.37 -8.44 -4.29
N GLU A 197 9.23 -8.43 -3.62
CA GLU A 197 8.86 -7.45 -2.59
C GLU A 197 8.78 -8.18 -1.24
N LEU A 198 9.38 -7.60 -0.19
CA LEU A 198 9.44 -8.14 1.16
C LEU A 198 8.56 -7.32 2.11
N ALA A 199 7.73 -8.00 2.89
CA ALA A 199 6.99 -7.41 4.01
C ALA A 199 7.42 -8.08 5.32
N VAL A 200 7.57 -7.30 6.40
CA VAL A 200 7.93 -7.78 7.74
C VAL A 200 6.81 -7.46 8.72
N GLU A 201 6.22 -8.49 9.30
CA GLU A 201 5.20 -8.41 10.33
C GLU A 201 5.89 -8.52 11.71
N THR A 202 5.94 -7.39 12.43
CA THR A 202 6.48 -7.24 13.79
C THR A 202 5.68 -6.15 14.52
N THR A 203 5.77 -6.08 15.85
CA THR A 203 5.24 -4.94 16.63
C THR A 203 6.30 -3.85 16.74
N ASP A 204 5.89 -2.57 16.70
CA ASP A 204 6.81 -1.43 16.80
C ASP A 204 7.53 -1.40 18.16
N VAL A 205 6.83 -1.84 19.22
CA VAL A 205 7.38 -1.96 20.57
C VAL A 205 7.41 -3.43 21.01
N VAL A 206 8.49 -3.80 21.70
CA VAL A 206 8.76 -5.16 22.19
C VAL A 206 9.36 -5.13 23.60
N GLN A 207 9.20 -6.23 24.35
CA GLN A 207 9.70 -6.31 25.73
C GLN A 207 11.09 -6.95 25.81
N VAL A 208 12.03 -6.25 26.46
CA VAL A 208 13.40 -6.74 26.65
C VAL A 208 13.39 -8.06 27.44
N ARG A 209 14.19 -9.04 26.98
CA ARG A 209 14.31 -10.41 27.51
C ARG A 209 13.06 -11.30 27.38
N GLN A 210 12.05 -10.86 26.65
CA GLN A 210 10.92 -11.72 26.28
C GLN A 210 11.08 -12.25 24.85
N PRO A 211 10.49 -13.42 24.52
CA PRO A 211 10.44 -13.92 23.16
C PRO A 211 9.47 -13.10 22.32
N VAL A 212 9.96 -12.58 21.20
CA VAL A 212 9.20 -11.97 20.11
C VAL A 212 9.21 -12.96 18.94
N ASP A 213 8.10 -13.08 18.23
CA ASP A 213 8.05 -13.81 16.96
C ASP A 213 8.07 -12.78 15.83
N ILE A 214 9.02 -12.88 14.89
CA ILE A 214 9.12 -11.99 13.73
C ILE A 214 8.80 -12.78 12.48
N VAL A 215 7.80 -12.33 11.73
CA VAL A 215 7.33 -12.97 10.50
C VAL A 215 7.72 -12.10 9.30
N TRP A 216 8.13 -12.71 8.20
CA TRP A 216 8.34 -11.97 6.95
C TRP A 216 7.91 -12.79 5.74
N THR A 217 7.38 -12.11 4.74
CA THR A 217 6.86 -12.72 3.51
C THR A 217 7.50 -12.07 2.29
N ALA A 218 8.08 -12.91 1.43
CA ALA A 218 8.46 -12.54 0.07
C ALA A 218 7.32 -12.81 -0.90
N THR A 219 7.07 -11.84 -1.78
CA THR A 219 6.13 -11.94 -2.90
C THR A 219 6.87 -11.72 -4.22
N LEU A 220 6.88 -12.73 -5.09
CA LEU A 220 7.53 -12.70 -6.40
C LEU A 220 6.56 -12.22 -7.49
N THR A 221 6.75 -11.00 -7.97
CA THR A 221 5.96 -10.38 -9.05
C THR A 221 6.84 -10.24 -10.29
N ARG A 222 6.66 -11.17 -11.25
CA ARG A 222 7.40 -11.16 -12.52
C ARG A 222 7.05 -9.96 -13.38
N ASN A 223 8.04 -9.13 -13.71
CA ASN A 223 7.83 -7.83 -14.34
C ASN A 223 9.08 -7.35 -15.09
N THR A 224 9.03 -7.35 -16.42
CA THR A 224 10.12 -6.94 -17.32
C THR A 224 10.44 -5.44 -17.29
N PHE A 225 9.71 -4.63 -16.50
CA PHE A 225 10.01 -3.21 -16.26
C PHE A 225 10.79 -2.95 -14.97
N LYS A 226 10.99 -3.97 -14.10
CA LYS A 226 11.89 -3.88 -12.94
C LYS A 226 13.36 -3.86 -13.41
N GLU A 227 14.24 -3.11 -12.73
CA GLU A 227 15.66 -3.00 -13.14
C GLU A 227 16.43 -4.32 -12.92
N ILE A 228 16.25 -4.93 -11.76
CA ILE A 228 16.84 -6.23 -11.42
C ILE A 228 15.81 -7.33 -11.66
N GLN A 229 16.12 -8.21 -12.61
CA GLN A 229 15.26 -9.31 -13.08
C GLN A 229 15.90 -10.65 -12.72
N LEU A 230 15.09 -11.57 -12.18
CA LEU A 230 15.55 -12.90 -11.74
C LEU A 230 15.56 -13.89 -12.92
N PRO A 231 16.42 -14.92 -12.89
CA PRO A 231 16.43 -15.97 -13.91
C PRO A 231 15.04 -16.63 -14.06
N SER A 232 14.70 -17.08 -15.27
CA SER A 232 13.45 -17.78 -15.57
C SER A 232 13.75 -19.09 -16.32
N PRO A 233 13.48 -20.27 -15.74
CA PRO A 233 12.99 -20.50 -14.37
C PRO A 233 13.98 -20.01 -13.30
N LEU A 234 13.51 -19.91 -12.05
CA LEU A 234 14.42 -19.74 -10.91
C LEU A 234 15.35 -20.95 -10.81
N VAL A 235 16.59 -20.71 -10.39
CA VAL A 235 17.55 -21.77 -10.07
C VAL A 235 17.30 -22.24 -8.63
N ALA A 236 17.41 -23.55 -8.39
CA ALA A 236 17.30 -24.14 -7.07
C ALA A 236 18.60 -24.89 -6.74
N VAL A 237 19.12 -24.68 -5.53
CA VAL A 237 20.41 -25.22 -5.06
C VAL A 237 20.18 -26.26 -3.97
N ASP A 238 21.03 -27.28 -3.92
CA ASP A 238 21.02 -28.32 -2.88
C ASP A 238 21.68 -27.81 -1.59
N ILE A 239 21.03 -28.00 -0.45
CA ILE A 239 21.46 -27.41 0.84
C ILE A 239 21.64 -28.50 1.88
N ALA A 240 22.90 -28.87 2.10
CA ALA A 240 23.28 -29.94 3.00
C ALA A 240 22.90 -29.63 4.46
N GLY A 241 22.03 -30.46 5.04
CA GLY A 241 21.63 -30.40 6.45
C GLY A 241 20.21 -29.89 6.72
N VAL A 242 19.50 -29.38 5.69
CA VAL A 242 18.08 -29.03 5.83
C VAL A 242 17.25 -30.32 5.83
N ASN A 243 16.81 -30.74 7.02
CA ASN A 243 16.24 -32.05 7.37
C ASN A 243 17.28 -33.18 7.52
N ASP A 244 17.78 -33.34 8.75
CA ASP A 244 18.70 -34.42 9.17
C ASP A 244 17.98 -35.79 9.32
N SER A 245 17.11 -36.12 8.36
CA SER A 245 16.27 -37.32 8.32
C SER A 245 16.41 -38.09 7.00
N VAL A 246 17.60 -38.65 6.80
CA VAL A 246 17.92 -39.67 5.79
C VAL A 246 17.95 -39.18 4.33
N GLY A 247 18.99 -38.41 3.99
CA GLY A 247 19.70 -38.54 2.70
C GLY A 247 19.06 -37.95 1.44
N ASP A 248 17.91 -37.29 1.53
CA ASP A 248 17.31 -36.56 0.40
C ASP A 248 17.93 -35.15 0.29
N SER A 249 18.64 -34.91 -0.83
CA SER A 249 19.12 -33.58 -1.22
C SER A 249 17.94 -32.63 -1.45
N SER A 250 17.88 -31.58 -0.65
CA SER A 250 16.71 -30.69 -0.58
C SER A 250 17.00 -29.42 -1.37
N TYR A 251 16.45 -29.36 -2.59
CA TYR A 251 16.63 -28.25 -3.51
C TYR A 251 15.69 -27.08 -3.20
N TYR A 252 16.24 -25.89 -3.04
CA TYR A 252 15.50 -24.66 -2.70
C TYR A 252 15.82 -23.49 -3.63
N THR A 253 14.80 -22.75 -4.07
CA THR A 253 14.96 -21.50 -4.84
C THR A 253 15.37 -20.31 -3.98
N ILE A 254 14.91 -20.28 -2.72
CA ILE A 254 15.40 -19.38 -1.67
C ILE A 254 16.38 -20.20 -0.84
N VAL A 255 17.67 -19.90 -0.95
CA VAL A 255 18.70 -20.71 -0.31
C VAL A 255 18.89 -20.34 1.16
N SER A 256 18.84 -19.04 1.45
CA SER A 256 19.02 -18.46 2.77
C SER A 256 17.99 -17.36 2.97
N SER A 257 17.46 -17.25 4.18
CA SER A 257 16.64 -16.14 4.62
C SER A 257 16.76 -15.95 6.13
N VAL A 258 17.08 -14.72 6.55
CA VAL A 258 17.47 -14.41 7.92
C VAL A 258 16.97 -13.02 8.31
N VAL A 259 16.56 -12.87 9.58
CA VAL A 259 16.36 -11.57 10.22
C VAL A 259 17.52 -11.27 11.15
N LYS A 260 18.16 -10.11 10.95
CA LYS A 260 19.23 -9.56 11.79
C LYS A 260 18.69 -8.32 12.51
N LEU A 261 19.01 -8.17 13.79
CA LEU A 261 18.66 -7.03 14.64
C LEU A 261 19.90 -6.48 15.32
N CYS A 262 20.02 -5.16 15.36
CA CYS A 262 21.16 -4.42 15.88
C CYS A 262 20.70 -3.19 16.67
N GLU A 263 21.37 -2.80 17.76
CA GLU A 263 21.12 -1.50 18.38
C GLU A 263 21.37 -0.36 17.36
N ARG A 264 20.52 0.67 17.30
CA ARG A 264 20.49 1.71 16.22
C ARG A 264 21.82 2.43 15.96
N ASN A 265 22.73 2.43 16.93
CA ASN A 265 24.06 3.06 16.86
C ASN A 265 25.16 2.11 16.36
N MET A 266 24.85 0.85 16.08
CA MET A 266 25.74 -0.13 15.47
C MET A 266 25.55 -0.08 13.95
N GLU A 267 26.64 -0.08 13.17
CA GLU A 267 26.58 -0.04 11.70
C GLU A 267 26.13 -1.40 11.14
N CYS A 268 24.82 -1.62 11.19
CA CYS A 268 24.11 -2.80 10.76
C CYS A 268 23.60 -2.58 9.32
N ASN A 269 24.02 -3.44 8.41
CA ASN A 269 23.62 -3.48 7.00
C ASN A 269 23.79 -4.91 6.48
N GLU A 270 23.41 -5.17 5.23
CA GLU A 270 23.42 -6.51 4.64
C GLU A 270 24.83 -7.15 4.53
N TYR A 271 25.89 -6.34 4.59
CA TYR A 271 27.31 -6.73 4.53
C TYR A 271 27.96 -6.89 5.93
N SER A 272 27.29 -6.45 6.99
CA SER A 272 27.87 -6.35 8.33
C SER A 272 27.78 -7.68 9.08
N SER A 273 28.93 -8.14 9.61
CA SER A 273 28.99 -9.24 10.59
C SER A 273 28.62 -8.80 12.01
N THR A 274 28.36 -7.51 12.22
CA THR A 274 28.01 -6.94 13.52
C THR A 274 26.50 -7.02 13.74
N VAL A 275 26.05 -7.99 14.53
CA VAL A 275 24.64 -8.26 14.82
C VAL A 275 24.43 -8.45 16.33
N THR A 276 23.35 -7.87 16.89
CA THR A 276 22.99 -8.05 18.31
C THR A 276 22.12 -9.29 18.53
N VAL A 277 21.17 -9.55 17.63
CA VAL A 277 20.34 -10.76 17.62
C VAL A 277 20.11 -11.19 16.17
N SER A 278 20.24 -12.49 15.87
CA SER A 278 19.90 -13.07 14.57
C SER A 278 18.87 -14.18 14.74
N SER A 279 18.00 -14.36 13.75
CA SER A 279 17.27 -15.62 13.59
C SER A 279 18.22 -16.76 13.21
N SER A 280 17.71 -17.99 13.23
CA SER A 280 18.25 -19.06 12.38
C SER A 280 18.11 -18.68 10.91
N ASP A 281 18.89 -19.33 10.05
CA ASP A 281 18.66 -19.30 8.60
C ASP A 281 17.48 -20.22 8.22
N PHE A 282 16.80 -19.91 7.10
CA PHE A 282 15.64 -20.62 6.57
C PHE A 282 15.69 -20.72 5.04
N SER A 283 15.70 -21.95 4.52
CA SER A 283 15.61 -22.24 3.08
C SER A 283 14.16 -22.58 2.67
N ALA A 284 13.72 -22.13 1.49
CA ALA A 284 12.33 -22.32 1.03
C ALA A 284 12.16 -22.35 -0.50
N ASN A 285 10.97 -22.77 -0.92
CA ASN A 285 10.50 -22.68 -2.30
C ASN A 285 9.24 -21.81 -2.35
N PHE A 286 9.08 -21.01 -3.40
CA PHE A 286 7.86 -20.22 -3.60
C PHE A 286 6.63 -21.14 -3.78
N THR A 287 5.53 -20.78 -3.15
CA THR A 287 4.24 -21.46 -3.30
C THR A 287 3.61 -21.18 -4.67
N SER A 288 2.51 -21.88 -4.98
CA SER A 288 1.68 -21.59 -6.18
C SER A 288 1.03 -20.21 -6.18
N ALA A 289 1.13 -19.44 -5.09
CA ALA A 289 0.72 -18.03 -5.02
C ALA A 289 1.89 -17.06 -5.26
N SER A 290 3.07 -17.56 -5.67
CA SER A 290 4.32 -16.79 -5.79
C SER A 290 4.82 -16.17 -4.48
N THR A 291 4.40 -16.70 -3.33
CA THR A 291 4.83 -16.22 -2.00
C THR A 291 5.66 -17.26 -1.25
N ALA A 292 6.54 -16.79 -0.37
CA ALA A 292 7.23 -17.60 0.64
C ALA A 292 7.23 -16.83 1.98
N THR A 293 6.84 -17.49 3.07
CA THR A 293 6.69 -16.86 4.40
C THR A 293 7.55 -17.59 5.43
N PHE A 294 8.21 -16.82 6.27
CA PHE A 294 9.20 -17.24 7.25
C PHE A 294 8.80 -16.73 8.64
N ASN A 295 9.20 -17.42 9.71
CA ASN A 295 8.90 -17.04 11.08
C ASN A 295 10.11 -17.36 11.99
N ALA A 296 10.78 -16.31 12.45
CA ALA A 296 11.76 -16.39 13.52
C ALA A 296 11.04 -16.31 14.87
N SER A 297 10.56 -17.46 15.37
CA SER A 297 9.94 -17.51 16.68
C SER A 297 10.97 -17.36 17.80
N ARG A 298 10.63 -16.66 18.88
CA ARG A 298 11.45 -16.47 20.09
C ARG A 298 12.78 -15.74 19.88
N VAL A 299 12.78 -14.71 19.04
CA VAL A 299 13.83 -13.67 19.04
C VAL A 299 13.81 -12.97 20.40
N VAL A 300 14.95 -12.86 21.09
CA VAL A 300 15.04 -12.25 22.43
C VAL A 300 15.98 -11.06 22.43
N ILE A 301 15.44 -9.86 22.62
CA ILE A 301 16.22 -8.62 22.63
C ILE A 301 16.87 -8.40 24.02
N PRO A 302 18.19 -8.12 24.12
CA PRO A 302 18.93 -8.15 25.39
C PRO A 302 18.91 -6.86 26.23
N SER A 303 18.79 -5.70 25.56
CA SER A 303 18.83 -4.35 26.15
C SER A 303 17.62 -3.53 25.70
N SER A 304 17.33 -2.41 26.39
CA SER A 304 16.29 -1.45 26.00
C SER A 304 16.84 -0.36 25.10
N GLY A 305 16.03 0.07 24.13
CA GLY A 305 16.37 1.14 23.18
C GLY A 305 15.91 0.82 21.76
N TRP A 306 16.34 1.63 20.80
CA TRP A 306 16.06 1.44 19.38
C TRP A 306 16.92 0.35 18.75
N TYR A 307 16.29 -0.52 17.97
CA TYR A 307 16.92 -1.55 17.18
C TYR A 307 16.58 -1.38 15.69
N GLY A 308 17.62 -1.34 14.85
CA GLY A 308 17.49 -1.50 13.40
C GLY A 308 17.40 -2.99 13.06
N GLY A 309 16.37 -3.34 12.28
CA GLY A 309 16.09 -4.68 11.79
C GLY A 309 16.30 -4.79 10.28
N ILE A 310 16.81 -5.94 9.86
CA ILE A 310 17.10 -6.28 8.47
C ILE A 310 16.48 -7.64 8.19
N ALA A 311 15.53 -7.74 7.27
CA ALA A 311 15.06 -9.01 6.72
C ALA A 311 15.71 -9.24 5.35
N GLN A 312 16.52 -10.30 5.24
CA GLN A 312 17.30 -10.64 4.06
C GLN A 312 16.83 -11.98 3.48
N ILE A 313 16.74 -12.05 2.14
CA ILE A 313 16.45 -13.28 1.39
C ILE A 313 17.44 -13.42 0.24
N THR A 314 18.06 -14.60 0.14
CA THR A 314 19.08 -14.93 -0.84
C THR A 314 18.56 -15.95 -1.86
N LEU A 315 18.78 -15.70 -3.14
CA LEU A 315 18.47 -16.57 -4.26
C LEU A 315 19.71 -16.83 -5.12
N ALA A 316 19.78 -18.01 -5.73
CA ALA A 316 20.82 -18.34 -6.69
C ALA A 316 20.56 -17.69 -8.06
N GLY A 317 21.63 -17.20 -8.69
CA GLY A 317 21.61 -16.72 -10.07
C GLY A 317 21.67 -17.83 -11.10
N LYS A 318 21.85 -17.46 -12.37
CA LYS A 318 21.95 -18.40 -13.49
C LYS A 318 23.20 -19.29 -13.37
N ASN A 319 24.29 -18.74 -12.85
CA ASN A 319 25.49 -19.49 -12.48
C ASN A 319 25.38 -19.79 -10.97
N GLN A 320 24.85 -20.97 -10.64
CA GLN A 320 24.43 -21.30 -9.27
C GLN A 320 25.57 -21.21 -8.24
N ASP A 321 26.82 -21.42 -8.65
CA ASP A 321 28.01 -21.45 -7.78
C ASP A 321 28.83 -20.14 -7.83
N SER A 322 28.35 -19.10 -8.51
CA SER A 322 29.10 -17.84 -8.70
C SER A 322 28.25 -16.58 -8.92
N GLN A 323 26.93 -16.67 -8.78
CA GLN A 323 26.01 -15.54 -8.92
C GLN A 323 24.93 -15.64 -7.85
N ARG A 324 24.76 -14.53 -7.13
CA ARG A 324 23.86 -14.42 -5.99
C ARG A 324 22.96 -13.19 -6.16
N TYR A 325 21.72 -13.32 -5.71
CA TYR A 325 20.73 -12.26 -5.66
C TYR A 325 20.24 -12.12 -4.21
N ASP A 326 20.39 -10.94 -3.62
CA ASP A 326 19.88 -10.65 -2.27
C ASP A 326 18.74 -9.63 -2.37
N PHE A 327 17.70 -9.85 -1.59
CA PHE A 327 16.58 -8.95 -1.38
C PHE A 327 16.54 -8.59 0.10
N VAL A 328 16.45 -7.30 0.41
CA VAL A 328 16.64 -6.76 1.75
C VAL A 328 15.57 -5.70 2.02
N THR A 329 14.90 -5.78 3.16
CA THR A 329 14.04 -4.69 3.66
C THR A 329 14.41 -4.35 5.10
N TYR A 330 14.19 -3.09 5.45
CA TYR A 330 14.65 -2.48 6.70
C TYR A 330 13.45 -2.05 7.55
N PHE A 331 13.54 -2.30 8.85
CA PHE A 331 12.52 -1.94 9.83
C PHE A 331 13.17 -1.48 11.13
N GLU A 332 12.42 -0.86 12.03
CA GLU A 332 12.89 -0.55 13.38
C GLU A 332 11.92 -1.11 14.41
N VAL A 333 12.44 -1.49 15.58
CA VAL A 333 11.65 -1.82 16.77
C VAL A 333 12.24 -1.14 18.00
N PHE A 334 11.39 -0.74 18.93
CA PHE A 334 11.79 -0.15 20.20
C PHE A 334 11.62 -1.17 21.34
N ALA A 335 12.71 -1.48 22.03
CA ALA A 335 12.71 -2.44 23.12
C ALA A 335 12.54 -1.73 24.48
N THR A 336 11.43 -1.98 25.17
CA THR A 336 11.11 -1.39 26.49
C THR A 336 11.18 -2.41 27.63
N THR A 337 11.50 -1.95 28.84
CA THR A 337 11.54 -2.82 30.03
C THR A 337 10.19 -2.96 30.75
N GLU A 338 9.17 -2.20 30.33
CA GLU A 338 7.84 -2.25 30.92
C GLU A 338 6.92 -3.24 30.20
N ASN A 339 6.03 -3.93 30.95
CA ASN A 339 4.91 -4.66 30.34
C ASN A 339 3.78 -3.70 29.99
N VAL A 340 3.92 -2.99 28.86
CA VAL A 340 3.01 -1.92 28.48
C VAL A 340 1.62 -2.45 28.12
N ALA A 341 1.51 -3.58 27.43
CA ALA A 341 0.23 -4.17 27.06
C ALA A 341 -0.67 -4.48 28.28
N GLU A 342 -0.09 -5.09 29.33
CA GLU A 342 -0.80 -5.39 30.59
C GLU A 342 -1.26 -4.12 31.33
N LYS A 343 -0.48 -3.02 31.26
CA LYS A 343 -0.91 -1.72 31.81
C LYS A 343 -2.15 -1.18 31.11
N VAL A 344 -2.25 -1.31 29.78
CA VAL A 344 -3.36 -0.74 28.99
C VAL A 344 -4.67 -1.46 29.27
N GLU A 345 -4.69 -2.80 29.24
CA GLU A 345 -5.91 -3.59 29.47
C GLU A 345 -6.50 -3.38 30.88
N GLY A 346 -5.66 -3.01 31.86
CA GLY A 346 -6.07 -2.74 33.23
C GLY A 346 -6.49 -1.29 33.54
N GLN A 347 -6.36 -0.33 32.62
CA GLN A 347 -6.57 1.09 32.92
C GLN A 347 -8.06 1.45 33.12
N THR A 348 -8.33 2.21 34.18
CA THR A 348 -9.64 2.83 34.43
C THR A 348 -9.48 4.34 34.66
N TYR A 349 -10.11 5.15 33.82
CA TYR A 349 -9.91 6.60 33.83
C TYR A 349 -10.75 7.31 34.89
N ILE A 350 -10.13 8.23 35.62
CA ILE A 350 -10.81 9.21 36.47
C ILE A 350 -11.47 10.25 35.55
N ASN A 351 -12.76 10.52 35.77
CA ASN A 351 -13.63 11.23 34.84
C ASN A 351 -14.05 12.62 35.38
N ASP A 352 -13.14 13.36 36.01
CA ASP A 352 -13.37 14.69 36.61
C ASP A 352 -12.43 15.81 36.10
N GLY A 353 -11.59 15.51 35.11
CA GLY A 353 -10.64 16.44 34.49
C GLY A 353 -9.40 16.78 35.33
N SER A 354 -9.21 16.15 36.50
CA SER A 354 -8.06 16.41 37.39
C SER A 354 -6.86 15.50 37.14
N GLU A 355 -7.07 14.25 36.74
CA GLU A 355 -6.01 13.28 36.43
C GLU A 355 -5.69 13.27 34.93
N SER A 356 -4.40 13.38 34.60
CA SER A 356 -3.89 13.23 33.24
C SER A 356 -3.33 11.82 33.02
N TYR A 357 -3.58 11.25 31.86
CA TYR A 357 -3.05 9.97 31.39
C TYR A 357 -2.12 10.20 30.20
N CYS A 358 -1.05 9.42 30.09
CA CYS A 358 -0.05 9.59 29.05
C CYS A 358 0.44 8.24 28.49
N TRP A 359 0.74 8.26 27.20
CA TRP A 359 1.30 7.15 26.44
C TRP A 359 2.47 7.69 25.62
N GLU A 360 3.66 7.10 25.76
CA GLU A 360 4.72 7.29 24.76
C GLU A 360 4.48 6.31 23.62
N VAL A 361 4.46 6.80 22.39
CA VAL A 361 4.07 6.05 21.20
C VAL A 361 5.19 6.14 20.16
N VAL A 362 5.59 4.99 19.62
CA VAL A 362 6.36 4.89 18.37
C VAL A 362 5.38 5.14 17.21
N ALA A 363 5.23 6.40 16.82
CA ALA A 363 4.35 6.81 15.73
C ALA A 363 4.67 8.22 15.23
N ALA A 364 4.46 8.46 13.93
CA ALA A 364 4.44 9.81 13.39
C ALA A 364 3.32 10.66 14.02
N ILE A 365 3.50 11.98 14.11
CA ILE A 365 2.57 12.90 14.78
C ILE A 365 1.13 12.81 14.26
N ASN A 366 0.97 12.56 12.96
CA ASN A 366 -0.33 12.55 12.29
C ASN A 366 -0.83 11.12 12.01
N ASP A 367 -0.33 10.10 12.72
CA ASP A 367 -0.83 8.73 12.56
C ASP A 367 -2.06 8.47 13.44
N ASP A 368 -3.15 8.08 12.79
CA ASP A 368 -4.44 7.72 13.39
C ASP A 368 -4.55 6.21 13.72
N ASN A 369 -3.63 5.37 13.25
CA ASN A 369 -3.67 3.91 13.38
C ASN A 369 -2.83 3.36 14.54
N VAL A 370 -2.64 4.17 15.58
CA VAL A 370 -1.93 3.77 16.80
C VAL A 370 -2.76 2.76 17.61
N ASP A 371 -2.14 1.67 18.07
CA ASP A 371 -2.69 0.76 19.07
C ASP A 371 -1.68 0.39 20.17
N ALA A 372 -2.04 -0.56 21.04
CA ALA A 372 -1.25 -0.94 22.21
C ALA A 372 0.10 -1.60 21.88
N THR A 373 0.34 -2.03 20.64
CA THR A 373 1.61 -2.60 20.18
C THR A 373 2.67 -1.53 19.85
N SER A 374 2.26 -0.26 19.71
CA SER A 374 3.13 0.89 19.43
C SER A 374 3.52 1.69 20.70
N PHE A 375 3.09 1.28 21.91
CA PHE A 375 3.34 2.05 23.14
C PHE A 375 4.65 1.67 23.86
N ALA A 376 5.58 2.62 23.98
CA ALA A 376 6.87 2.48 24.65
C ALA A 376 6.77 2.61 26.19
N PHE A 377 5.86 3.45 26.67
CA PHE A 377 5.62 3.77 28.09
C PHE A 377 4.15 4.16 28.31
N VAL A 378 3.59 3.85 29.48
CA VAL A 378 2.23 4.27 29.89
C VAL A 378 2.18 4.67 31.37
N GLY A 379 1.56 5.83 31.66
CA GLY A 379 1.45 6.39 33.01
C GLY A 379 0.20 7.25 33.25
N SER A 380 0.07 7.75 34.48
CA SER A 380 -0.90 8.78 34.89
C SER A 380 -0.33 9.73 35.96
N GLY A 381 -0.94 10.90 36.11
CA GLY A 381 -0.62 11.89 37.14
C GLY A 381 0.86 12.29 37.14
N ASP A 382 1.49 12.26 38.31
CA ASP A 382 2.92 12.59 38.51
C ASP A 382 3.88 11.69 37.72
N SER A 383 3.45 10.53 37.21
CA SER A 383 4.29 9.66 36.37
C SER A 383 4.38 10.11 34.91
N CYS A 384 3.63 11.15 34.52
CA CYS A 384 3.65 11.69 33.17
C CYS A 384 4.62 12.88 33.01
N PRO A 385 5.37 12.96 31.88
CA PRO A 385 6.26 14.09 31.58
C PRO A 385 5.51 15.37 31.16
N TYR A 386 4.23 15.22 30.78
CA TYR A 386 3.30 16.33 30.54
C TYR A 386 1.96 16.00 31.18
N SER A 387 1.26 17.00 31.70
CA SER A 387 -0.09 16.86 32.23
C SER A 387 -1.09 17.70 31.45
N VAL A 388 -2.29 17.17 31.27
CA VAL A 388 -3.48 17.87 30.76
C VAL A 388 -4.45 18.05 31.92
N SER A 389 -4.90 19.27 32.15
CA SER A 389 -5.95 19.59 33.12
C SER A 389 -7.16 20.17 32.41
N MET A 390 -8.37 19.74 32.76
CA MET A 390 -9.61 20.15 32.08
C MET A 390 -10.68 20.60 33.07
N SER A 391 -11.31 21.74 32.77
CA SER A 391 -12.44 22.27 33.52
C SER A 391 -13.58 22.69 32.58
N VAL A 392 -14.81 22.38 32.97
CA VAL A 392 -16.02 22.74 32.21
C VAL A 392 -16.89 23.71 33.01
N ASN A 393 -17.58 24.63 32.32
CA ASN A 393 -18.51 25.56 32.97
C ASN A 393 -19.75 24.86 33.57
N THR A 394 -20.13 23.69 33.06
CA THR A 394 -21.13 22.78 33.63
C THR A 394 -20.85 21.35 33.18
N THR A 395 -21.06 20.37 34.07
CA THR A 395 -21.05 18.92 33.75
C THR A 395 -22.45 18.40 33.39
N SER A 396 -23.49 19.23 33.54
CA SER A 396 -24.86 18.92 33.17
C SER A 396 -25.39 19.91 32.14
N LEU A 397 -25.77 19.39 30.97
CA LEU A 397 -26.36 20.10 29.85
C LEU A 397 -27.81 19.65 29.64
N THR A 398 -28.57 20.43 28.87
CA THR A 398 -29.70 19.90 28.12
C THR A 398 -29.32 19.70 26.65
N VAL A 399 -30.07 18.87 25.92
CA VAL A 399 -30.05 18.91 24.44
C VAL A 399 -30.22 20.37 23.97
N ASP A 400 -29.55 20.71 22.86
CA ASP A 400 -29.42 22.06 22.27
C ASP A 400 -28.70 23.12 23.15
N THR A 401 -27.99 22.72 24.22
CA THR A 401 -27.09 23.62 24.98
C THR A 401 -25.64 23.18 24.90
N SER A 402 -24.73 24.12 25.10
CA SER A 402 -23.28 23.93 24.96
C SER A 402 -22.53 24.22 26.26
N ALA A 403 -21.40 23.52 26.41
CA ALA A 403 -20.41 23.78 27.45
C ALA A 403 -19.25 24.64 26.90
N ASN A 404 -18.60 25.37 27.79
CA ASN A 404 -17.31 25.99 27.52
C ASN A 404 -16.25 25.24 28.34
N VAL A 405 -15.17 24.83 27.67
CA VAL A 405 -14.07 24.06 28.28
C VAL A 405 -12.84 24.97 28.37
N ASN A 406 -12.30 25.13 29.57
CA ASN A 406 -10.97 25.72 29.78
C ASN A 406 -10.04 24.58 30.17
N TRP A 407 -8.96 24.38 29.42
CA TRP A 407 -8.04 23.29 29.64
C TRP A 407 -6.61 23.73 29.34
N ALA A 408 -5.64 23.10 29.99
CA ALA A 408 -4.23 23.50 29.90
C ALA A 408 -3.30 22.30 29.90
N VAL A 409 -2.20 22.42 29.15
CA VAL A 409 -1.11 21.46 29.06
C VAL A 409 0.09 22.06 29.80
N ALA A 410 0.73 21.27 30.67
CA ALA A 410 1.91 21.70 31.41
C ALA A 410 3.04 20.65 31.31
N GLN A 411 4.29 21.13 31.25
CA GLN A 411 5.49 20.30 31.32
C GLN A 411 5.82 19.93 32.76
N ASN A 412 6.09 18.64 33.01
CA ASN A 412 6.58 18.18 34.30
C ASN A 412 8.11 18.35 34.34
N ILE A 413 8.58 19.49 34.83
CA ILE A 413 10.00 19.89 34.86
C ILE A 413 10.94 18.86 35.52
N ASN A 414 10.41 17.93 36.33
CA ASN A 414 11.19 16.87 36.96
C ASN A 414 11.70 15.82 35.95
N TYR A 415 11.05 15.66 34.79
CA TYR A 415 11.41 14.67 33.77
C TYR A 415 12.54 15.10 32.84
N LEU A 416 13.01 16.36 32.94
CA LEU A 416 14.07 16.91 32.11
C LEU A 416 15.49 16.40 32.47
N ASP A 417 15.63 15.62 33.55
CA ASP A 417 16.93 15.15 34.08
C ASP A 417 16.88 13.73 34.67
N THR A 418 15.80 12.96 34.41
CA THR A 418 15.60 11.60 34.96
C THR A 418 15.76 10.52 33.90
N GLY A 419 16.95 9.90 33.85
CA GLY A 419 17.35 8.89 32.84
C GLY A 419 16.62 7.54 32.84
N ASN A 420 15.36 7.48 33.28
CA ASN A 420 14.46 6.33 33.13
C ASN A 420 13.43 6.53 31.99
N LEU A 421 13.16 7.79 31.58
CA LEU A 421 12.26 8.13 30.47
C LEU A 421 12.90 9.29 29.69
N THR A 422 13.20 9.08 28.41
CA THR A 422 13.97 10.04 27.61
C THR A 422 13.04 11.09 26.99
N VAL A 423 12.83 12.20 27.70
CA VAL A 423 12.03 13.33 27.19
C VAL A 423 12.89 14.25 26.33
N ASN A 424 12.79 14.11 25.02
CA ASN A 424 13.45 14.91 24.00
C ASN A 424 12.42 15.75 23.24
N LEU A 425 11.88 16.77 23.91
CA LEU A 425 10.86 17.67 23.35
C LEU A 425 11.33 18.30 22.03
N SER A 426 10.75 17.86 20.93
CA SER A 426 11.06 18.35 19.59
C SER A 426 9.91 19.20 19.02
N THR A 427 10.13 19.77 17.83
CA THR A 427 9.15 20.61 17.13
C THR A 427 8.89 20.06 15.75
N VAL A 428 7.64 20.19 15.28
CA VAL A 428 7.23 19.83 13.92
C VAL A 428 6.68 21.07 13.21
N TYR A 429 6.98 21.20 11.93
CA TYR A 429 6.53 22.32 11.11
C TYR A 429 5.01 22.23 10.81
N ASP A 430 4.23 23.12 11.41
CA ASP A 430 2.82 23.29 11.07
C ASP A 430 2.64 24.24 9.89
N LYS A 431 1.87 23.77 8.89
CA LYS A 431 1.54 24.49 7.66
C LYS A 431 0.46 25.56 7.85
N ALA A 432 -0.36 25.48 8.90
CA ALA A 432 -1.44 26.43 9.16
C ALA A 432 -0.94 27.73 9.81
N THR A 433 -0.07 27.62 10.81
CA THR A 433 0.62 28.73 11.47
C THR A 433 1.91 29.16 10.76
N GLY A 434 2.48 28.28 9.93
CA GLY A 434 3.72 28.50 9.18
C GLY A 434 4.98 28.47 10.06
N LYS A 435 4.96 27.69 11.14
CA LYS A 435 5.98 27.69 12.20
C LYS A 435 6.22 26.28 12.73
N ASP A 436 7.39 26.10 13.34
CA ASP A 436 7.70 24.93 14.14
C ASP A 436 6.98 25.00 15.51
N VAL A 437 6.20 23.98 15.82
CA VAL A 437 5.33 23.87 17.01
C VAL A 437 5.66 22.63 17.83
N ASN A 438 5.43 22.68 19.14
CA ASN A 438 5.61 21.51 20.04
C ASN A 438 4.31 20.99 20.67
N ILE A 439 3.16 21.61 20.37
CA ILE A 439 1.81 21.04 20.55
C ILE A 439 1.09 21.12 19.18
N PRO A 440 1.42 20.24 18.22
CA PRO A 440 0.80 20.22 16.89
C PRO A 440 -0.67 19.78 16.88
N VAL A 441 -1.09 18.90 17.80
CA VAL A 441 -2.48 18.40 17.90
C VAL A 441 -3.03 18.74 19.28
N ALA A 442 -4.25 19.28 19.33
CA ALA A 442 -4.89 19.80 20.54
C ALA A 442 -6.43 19.72 20.45
N ASP A 443 -6.98 18.52 20.60
CA ASP A 443 -8.37 18.21 20.29
C ASP A 443 -9.24 17.93 21.53
N ILE A 444 -10.55 18.15 21.39
CA ILE A 444 -11.57 17.63 22.30
C ILE A 444 -12.47 16.66 21.55
N TYR A 445 -12.54 15.44 22.05
CA TYR A 445 -13.44 14.38 21.59
C TYR A 445 -14.52 14.08 22.64
N TYR A 446 -15.59 13.39 22.23
CA TYR A 446 -16.47 12.66 23.14
C TYR A 446 -16.63 11.20 22.74
N CYS A 447 -16.94 10.37 23.74
CA CYS A 447 -17.43 9.00 23.57
C CYS A 447 -18.79 8.85 24.28
N SER A 448 -19.66 7.99 23.74
CA SER A 448 -20.99 7.67 24.30
C SER A 448 -20.96 6.64 25.44
N ASP A 449 -19.78 6.19 25.83
CA ASP A 449 -19.53 5.23 26.90
C ASP A 449 -18.39 5.72 27.81
N THR A 450 -18.08 4.93 28.84
CA THR A 450 -17.02 5.23 29.82
C THR A 450 -15.68 4.59 29.48
N THR A 451 -15.54 3.99 28.30
CA THR A 451 -14.34 3.34 27.76
C THR A 451 -13.66 4.20 26.69
N CYS A 452 -13.79 5.52 26.83
CA CYS A 452 -13.18 6.50 25.94
C CYS A 452 -11.65 6.43 26.01
N SER A 453 -10.99 6.54 24.85
CA SER A 453 -9.53 6.47 24.71
C SER A 453 -9.12 7.26 23.46
N PRO A 454 -7.97 7.94 23.46
CA PRO A 454 -7.49 8.67 22.27
C PRO A 454 -7.23 7.73 21.08
N PHE A 455 -6.96 6.45 21.33
CA PHE A 455 -6.73 5.42 20.30
C PHE A 455 -8.01 4.71 19.85
N SER A 456 -9.15 4.98 20.49
CA SER A 456 -10.43 4.40 20.08
C SER A 456 -10.88 4.96 18.73
N LYS A 457 -11.44 4.09 17.88
CA LYS A 457 -12.17 4.49 16.66
C LYS A 457 -13.61 4.91 16.97
N ASN A 458 -14.11 4.66 18.20
CA ASN A 458 -15.45 5.05 18.67
C ASN A 458 -15.45 6.41 19.42
N LYS A 459 -14.65 7.37 18.94
CA LYS A 459 -14.58 8.75 19.45
C LYS A 459 -15.07 9.73 18.39
N THR A 460 -15.72 10.82 18.79
CA THR A 460 -16.19 11.89 17.87
C THR A 460 -15.58 13.23 18.24
N LEU A 461 -14.92 13.89 17.29
CA LEU A 461 -14.30 15.20 17.46
C LEU A 461 -15.37 16.29 17.64
N VAL A 462 -15.16 17.22 18.58
CA VAL A 462 -16.04 18.40 18.80
C VAL A 462 -15.29 19.70 18.51
N TYR A 463 -14.01 19.76 18.85
CA TYR A 463 -13.22 20.98 18.77
C TYR A 463 -11.75 20.64 18.49
N THR A 464 -11.13 21.41 17.59
CA THR A 464 -9.69 21.39 17.34
C THR A 464 -9.11 22.74 17.71
N GLY A 465 -8.13 22.74 18.61
CA GLY A 465 -7.32 23.90 18.96
C GLY A 465 -6.28 24.20 17.89
N ASN A 466 -5.80 25.45 17.87
CA ASN A 466 -4.70 25.81 16.97
C ASN A 466 -3.41 25.13 17.43
N ALA A 467 -2.62 24.63 16.47
CA ALA A 467 -1.25 24.18 16.71
C ALA A 467 -0.44 25.28 17.43
N SER A 468 0.22 24.90 18.53
CA SER A 468 0.71 25.83 19.55
C SER A 468 2.07 25.41 20.10
N SER A 469 2.69 26.27 20.92
CA SER A 469 3.91 25.94 21.65
C SER A 469 3.84 26.40 23.10
N PHE A 470 4.42 25.62 24.01
CA PHE A 470 4.52 25.92 25.44
C PHE A 470 5.13 27.31 25.72
N GLU A 471 4.56 28.04 26.68
CA GLU A 471 5.02 29.37 27.07
C GLU A 471 5.79 29.37 28.40
N GLY A 472 6.82 30.23 28.47
CA GLY A 472 7.58 30.54 29.69
C GLY A 472 8.46 29.41 30.23
N ALA A 473 9.16 29.69 31.34
CA ALA A 473 10.12 28.76 31.96
C ALA A 473 9.49 27.59 32.74
N ILE A 474 8.15 27.52 32.78
CA ILE A 474 7.38 26.43 33.42
C ILE A 474 6.75 25.54 32.34
N GLY A 475 6.79 25.95 31.06
CA GLY A 475 6.27 25.18 29.93
C GLY A 475 4.77 24.92 30.05
N VAL A 476 3.94 25.97 29.97
CA VAL A 476 2.47 25.84 30.05
C VAL A 476 1.82 26.44 28.81
N TYR A 477 0.76 25.81 28.30
CA TYR A 477 -0.13 26.41 27.30
C TYR A 477 -1.60 26.19 27.71
N SER A 478 -2.45 27.21 27.49
CA SER A 478 -3.85 27.20 27.90
C SER A 478 -4.78 27.37 26.70
N PHE A 479 -5.69 26.43 26.53
CA PHE A 479 -6.70 26.40 25.48
C PHE A 479 -8.09 26.80 26.02
N PHE A 480 -8.89 27.40 25.13
CA PHE A 480 -10.29 27.71 25.38
C PHE A 480 -11.15 27.18 24.23
N SER A 481 -12.03 26.23 24.55
CA SER A 481 -12.94 25.60 23.59
C SER A 481 -14.38 26.06 23.90
N PRO A 482 -14.87 27.10 23.19
CA PRO A 482 -16.25 27.55 23.34
C PRO A 482 -17.23 26.58 22.68
N GLU A 483 -18.49 26.62 23.14
CA GLU A 483 -19.65 26.04 22.45
C GLU A 483 -19.57 24.53 22.14
N VAL A 484 -18.86 23.76 22.97
CA VAL A 484 -18.80 22.29 22.93
C VAL A 484 -20.20 21.72 23.14
N THR A 485 -20.77 21.11 22.11
CA THR A 485 -22.12 20.53 22.09
C THR A 485 -22.08 19.00 22.09
N LEU A 486 -23.14 18.38 22.59
CA LEU A 486 -23.35 16.93 22.62
C LEU A 486 -24.75 16.61 22.06
N PRO A 487 -24.92 15.59 21.19
CA PRO A 487 -26.04 15.55 20.26
C PRO A 487 -27.38 15.04 20.83
N ASN A 488 -27.35 14.15 21.82
CA ASN A 488 -28.53 13.45 22.33
C ASN A 488 -28.53 13.43 23.87
N GLU A 489 -29.65 13.04 24.49
CA GLU A 489 -29.64 12.74 25.92
C GLU A 489 -28.80 11.49 26.24
N GLY A 490 -28.06 11.52 27.35
CA GLY A 490 -27.12 10.45 27.69
C GLY A 490 -26.06 10.87 28.72
N THR A 491 -25.15 9.94 29.00
CA THR A 491 -23.90 10.22 29.72
C THR A 491 -22.74 10.03 28.75
N TYR A 492 -21.82 10.99 28.72
CA TYR A 492 -20.69 11.02 27.79
C TYR A 492 -19.39 11.16 28.56
N ALA A 493 -18.32 10.55 28.07
CA ALA A 493 -16.96 10.90 28.45
C ALA A 493 -16.45 11.95 27.44
N LEU A 494 -16.18 13.16 27.91
CA LEU A 494 -15.46 14.18 27.16
C LEU A 494 -13.96 14.00 27.42
N MET A 495 -13.14 14.07 26.38
CA MET A 495 -11.70 13.84 26.44
C MET A 495 -10.98 15.00 25.77
N ALA A 496 -10.17 15.74 26.53
CA ALA A 496 -9.17 16.65 25.98
C ALA A 496 -7.89 15.84 25.72
N HIS A 497 -7.32 15.93 24.52
CA HIS A 497 -6.19 15.11 24.07
C HIS A 497 -5.19 15.96 23.26
N VAL A 498 -3.91 15.72 23.49
CA VAL A 498 -2.80 16.37 22.77
C VAL A 498 -1.77 15.34 22.32
N VAL A 499 -1.07 15.67 21.24
CA VAL A 499 0.12 14.94 20.75
C VAL A 499 1.32 15.88 20.83
N ILE A 500 2.40 15.44 21.48
CA ILE A 500 3.62 16.21 21.72
C ILE A 500 4.82 15.45 21.12
N PRO A 501 5.62 16.04 20.21
CA PRO A 501 6.76 15.35 19.60
C PRO A 501 7.89 15.05 20.60
N ASN A 502 8.37 13.79 20.64
CA ASN A 502 9.48 13.36 21.51
C ASN A 502 10.78 13.02 20.76
N GLY A 503 10.89 13.45 19.49
CA GLY A 503 12.04 13.15 18.63
C GLY A 503 12.06 11.70 18.13
N ASP A 504 13.03 11.36 17.28
CA ASP A 504 13.38 9.99 16.86
C ASP A 504 12.26 9.07 16.31
N GLY A 505 11.10 9.62 15.95
CA GLY A 505 9.91 8.86 15.52
C GLY A 505 8.88 8.62 16.63
N MET A 506 9.10 9.18 17.83
CA MET A 506 8.25 9.03 19.01
C MET A 506 7.43 10.28 19.31
N ARG A 507 6.30 10.08 19.98
CA ARG A 507 5.38 11.12 20.44
C ARG A 507 4.79 10.77 21.80
N PHE A 508 4.45 11.77 22.59
CA PHE A 508 3.60 11.61 23.76
C PHE A 508 2.16 11.98 23.39
N ASP A 509 1.26 11.01 23.45
CA ASP A 509 -0.17 11.24 23.51
C ASP A 509 -0.54 11.45 24.99
N VAL A 510 -1.30 12.52 25.29
CA VAL A 510 -1.69 12.87 26.66
C VAL A 510 -3.15 13.28 26.70
N ALA A 511 -3.93 12.74 27.63
CA ALA A 511 -5.36 12.99 27.72
C ALA A 511 -5.87 13.17 29.15
N ALA A 512 -6.96 13.92 29.30
CA ALA A 512 -7.75 14.02 30.53
C ALA A 512 -9.23 13.82 30.22
N PHE A 513 -9.98 13.22 31.15
CA PHE A 513 -11.37 12.80 30.94
C PHE A 513 -12.35 13.48 31.89
N MET A 514 -13.51 13.90 31.38
CA MET A 514 -14.58 14.58 32.13
C MET A 514 -15.93 13.92 31.83
N ARG A 515 -16.68 13.50 32.85
CA ARG A 515 -18.04 12.99 32.65
C ARG A 515 -19.03 14.13 32.45
N MET A 516 -19.64 14.15 31.27
CA MET A 516 -20.75 15.03 30.91
C MET A 516 -22.07 14.28 30.97
N THR A 517 -23.13 14.96 31.39
CA THR A 517 -24.51 14.43 31.36
C THR A 517 -25.39 15.36 30.54
N VAL A 518 -26.08 14.81 29.54
CA VAL A 518 -27.05 15.55 28.73
C VAL A 518 -28.44 15.05 29.08
N SER A 519 -29.25 15.95 29.60
CA SER A 519 -30.68 15.71 29.85
C SER A 519 -31.50 16.11 28.63
N SER A 520 -32.69 15.51 28.45
CA SER A 520 -33.66 15.97 27.45
C SER A 520 -33.90 17.48 27.60
N ALA A 521 -34.00 18.19 26.48
CA ALA A 521 -34.39 19.60 26.47
C ALA A 521 -35.65 19.79 27.32
N SER A 522 -35.52 20.48 28.45
CA SER A 522 -36.64 20.71 29.35
C SER A 522 -37.69 21.51 28.60
N THR A 523 -38.77 20.84 28.20
CA THR A 523 -39.98 21.45 27.68
C THR A 523 -40.66 22.21 28.82
N THR A 524 -40.10 23.37 29.13
CA THR A 524 -40.74 24.46 29.85
C THR A 524 -41.85 24.99 28.94
N ALA A 525 -42.90 24.19 28.80
CA ALA A 525 -44.25 24.66 28.48
C ALA A 525 -44.51 25.83 29.42
N ALA A 526 -44.43 27.04 28.85
CA ALA A 526 -44.00 28.20 29.61
C ALA A 526 -44.79 28.34 30.91
N ALA A 527 -44.09 28.27 32.04
CA ALA A 527 -44.65 28.47 33.37
C ALA A 527 -45.00 29.96 33.54
N LYS A 528 -45.97 30.40 32.74
CA LYS A 528 -46.47 31.76 32.63
C LYS A 528 -46.94 32.15 34.02
N SER A 529 -46.16 33.02 34.68
CA SER A 529 -46.29 33.49 36.05
C SER A 529 -47.53 34.36 36.26
N THR A 530 -48.67 33.80 35.87
CA THR A 530 -50.00 34.30 36.08
C THR A 530 -50.30 34.04 37.55
N SER A 531 -50.32 35.09 38.37
CA SER A 531 -50.82 34.97 39.73
C SER A 531 -52.29 34.58 39.68
N ILE A 532 -52.58 33.29 39.88
CA ILE A 532 -53.96 32.76 39.83
C ILE A 532 -54.65 33.17 41.13
N SER A 533 -55.20 34.39 41.13
CA SER A 533 -56.20 34.79 42.10
C SER A 533 -57.43 33.89 41.96
N ASN A 534 -57.85 33.27 43.06
CA ASN A 534 -58.83 32.16 43.10
C ASN A 534 -60.29 32.54 42.74
N VAL A 535 -60.50 33.67 42.05
CA VAL A 535 -61.82 34.22 41.71
C VAL A 535 -62.40 33.57 40.43
N GLY A 536 -61.56 33.24 39.45
CA GLY A 536 -62.02 32.75 38.14
C GLY A 536 -62.73 31.39 38.17
N LEU A 537 -62.24 30.45 39.00
CA LEU A 537 -62.77 29.09 39.05
C LEU A 537 -64.16 29.01 39.71
N ILE A 538 -64.46 29.91 40.65
CA ILE A 538 -65.72 29.96 41.39
C ILE A 538 -66.87 30.46 40.49
N LEU A 539 -66.59 31.39 39.57
CA LEU A 539 -67.58 31.92 38.61
C LEU A 539 -67.91 30.92 37.49
N GLY A 540 -66.96 30.09 37.04
CA GLY A 540 -67.22 29.07 36.03
C GLY A 540 -68.16 27.97 36.50
N VAL A 541 -67.93 27.42 37.70
CA VAL A 541 -68.70 26.29 38.25
C VAL A 541 -70.15 26.69 38.60
N THR A 542 -70.35 27.91 39.10
CA THR A 542 -71.69 28.40 39.50
C THR A 542 -72.62 28.60 38.31
N VAL A 543 -72.13 29.12 37.18
CA VAL A 543 -72.94 29.29 35.95
C VAL A 543 -73.27 27.93 35.30
N GLY A 544 -72.31 27.00 35.27
CA GLY A 544 -72.52 25.66 34.72
C GLY A 544 -73.62 24.86 35.44
N CYS A 545 -73.60 24.87 36.78
CA CYS A 545 -74.63 24.21 37.59
C CYS A 545 -76.04 24.81 37.39
N ALA A 546 -76.16 26.13 37.23
CA ALA A 546 -77.45 26.77 36.99
C ALA A 546 -78.09 26.31 35.66
N ALA A 547 -77.29 26.21 34.58
CA ALA A 547 -77.76 25.73 33.29
C ALA A 547 -78.20 24.25 33.32
N ALA A 548 -77.43 23.39 34.00
CA ALA A 548 -77.76 21.97 34.15
C ALA A 548 -79.05 21.74 34.96
N LEU A 549 -79.28 22.53 36.01
CA LEU A 549 -80.52 22.50 36.79
C LEU A 549 -81.73 23.01 35.98
N GLY A 550 -81.57 24.07 35.18
CA GLY A 550 -82.62 24.54 34.27
C GLY A 550 -83.06 23.49 33.25
N LEU A 551 -82.11 22.85 32.57
CA LEU A 551 -82.38 21.84 31.55
C LEU A 551 -83.02 20.57 32.13
N SER A 552 -82.59 20.12 33.31
CA SER A 552 -83.17 18.93 33.97
C SER A 552 -84.61 19.16 34.45
N VAL A 553 -84.95 20.36 34.92
CA VAL A 553 -86.35 20.72 35.26
C VAL A 553 -87.25 20.77 34.01
N LEU A 554 -86.79 21.34 32.89
CA LEU A 554 -87.54 21.28 31.63
C LEU A 554 -87.72 19.84 31.13
N GLY A 555 -86.68 19.02 31.18
CA GLY A 555 -86.73 17.60 30.81
C GLY A 555 -87.78 16.84 31.63
N PHE A 556 -87.79 17.02 32.95
CA PHE A 556 -88.75 16.37 33.84
C PHE A 556 -90.20 16.82 33.56
N ALA A 557 -90.42 18.12 33.28
CA ALA A 557 -91.75 18.63 32.92
C ALA A 557 -92.28 18.03 31.60
N ILE A 558 -91.43 17.87 30.58
CA ILE A 558 -91.80 17.28 29.29
C ILE A 558 -92.08 15.77 29.43
N VAL A 559 -91.25 15.04 30.17
CA VAL A 559 -91.47 13.60 30.44
C VAL A 559 -92.77 13.39 31.23
N ARG A 560 -93.03 14.18 32.27
CA ARG A 560 -94.25 14.07 33.08
C ARG A 560 -95.53 14.45 32.30
N ARG A 561 -95.44 15.29 31.26
CA ARG A 561 -96.52 15.50 30.27
C ARG A 561 -96.73 14.27 29.37
N ARG A 562 -95.65 13.68 28.84
CA ARG A 562 -95.74 12.52 27.92
C ARG A 562 -96.15 11.21 28.61
N GLN A 563 -95.85 11.03 29.89
CA GLN A 563 -96.27 9.85 30.66
C GLN A 563 -97.81 9.80 30.87
N ARG A 564 -98.47 10.96 31.04
CA ARG A 564 -99.95 11.05 31.13
C ARG A 564 -100.70 10.78 29.81
N GLN A 565 -99.99 10.42 28.74
CA GLN A 565 -100.58 10.06 27.43
C GLN A 565 -100.16 8.65 26.96
N ARG A 566 -99.72 7.77 27.88
CA ARG A 566 -99.21 6.42 27.55
C ARG A 566 -99.76 5.28 28.42
N GLU A 567 -100.92 5.48 29.06
CA GLU A 567 -101.58 4.45 29.87
C GLU A 567 -102.61 3.61 29.09
N THR A 568 -102.77 3.83 27.77
CA THR A 568 -103.75 3.14 26.91
C THR A 568 -103.16 2.52 25.64
N ALA A 569 -102.04 1.82 25.75
CA ALA A 569 -101.55 0.89 24.72
C ALA A 569 -100.88 -0.35 25.34
N ALA A 570 -101.51 -1.52 25.22
CA ALA A 570 -100.98 -2.82 25.66
C ALA A 570 -99.68 -3.18 24.88
N ARG A 571 -98.59 -3.71 25.47
CA ARG A 571 -98.35 -4.78 26.47
C ARG A 571 -98.21 -6.18 25.84
N LYS A 572 -97.00 -6.50 25.35
CA LYS A 572 -96.23 -7.78 25.49
C LYS A 572 -95.03 -7.76 24.52
N GLU A 573 -93.88 -8.42 24.76
CA GLU A 573 -93.39 -9.13 25.98
C GLU A 573 -91.95 -8.69 26.33
N ARG A 574 -91.11 -9.54 26.95
CA ARG A 574 -89.97 -9.08 27.78
C ARG A 574 -88.95 -10.18 28.15
N SER A 575 -87.71 -10.10 27.63
CA SER A 575 -86.49 -10.69 28.22
C SER A 575 -85.24 -9.99 27.64
N HIS A 576 -84.21 -9.50 28.36
CA HIS A 576 -83.41 -10.01 29.51
C HIS A 576 -82.42 -11.12 29.10
N ALA A 577 -81.13 -11.18 29.51
CA ALA A 577 -80.31 -10.41 30.48
C ALA A 577 -78.76 -10.47 30.17
N ILE A 578 -77.92 -9.43 30.34
CA ILE A 578 -77.07 -8.92 31.48
C ILE A 578 -75.66 -9.60 31.66
N PHE A 579 -74.63 -8.78 32.01
CA PHE A 579 -73.22 -9.07 32.46
C PHE A 579 -72.14 -9.49 31.42
N GLY A 580 -70.83 -9.25 31.64
CA GLY A 580 -70.18 -8.36 32.63
C GLY A 580 -68.69 -8.64 33.01
N PHE A 581 -67.81 -7.64 32.84
CA PHE A 581 -66.44 -7.46 33.42
C PHE A 581 -65.23 -8.33 32.95
N ARG A 582 -64.02 -7.84 33.31
CA ARG A 582 -62.64 -8.33 33.03
C ARG A 582 -61.96 -8.75 34.38
N PRO A 583 -60.60 -8.92 34.55
CA PRO A 583 -59.47 -9.13 33.62
C PRO A 583 -58.46 -10.25 34.05
N LEU A 584 -57.37 -10.49 33.29
CA LEU A 584 -55.94 -10.43 33.71
C LEU A 584 -54.96 -11.41 33.00
N SER A 585 -53.79 -10.84 32.64
CA SER A 585 -52.39 -11.33 32.73
C SER A 585 -51.89 -12.73 32.26
N TYR A 586 -50.95 -12.65 31.30
CA TYR A 586 -49.57 -13.21 31.29
C TYR A 586 -49.21 -14.58 30.67
N THR A 587 -47.90 -14.63 30.34
CA THR A 587 -47.01 -15.74 29.92
C THR A 587 -47.27 -16.45 28.58
N ASN A 588 -46.36 -16.17 27.65
CA ASN A 588 -45.58 -17.10 26.81
C ASN A 588 -46.16 -18.49 26.49
N GLU A 589 -46.21 -18.84 25.20
CA GLU A 589 -45.21 -19.75 24.63
C GLU A 589 -45.16 -19.64 23.08
N ILE A 590 -44.02 -20.04 22.51
CA ILE A 590 -43.70 -20.13 21.07
C ILE A 590 -43.27 -21.60 20.91
N PRO A 591 -43.78 -22.39 19.93
CA PRO A 591 -43.13 -22.34 18.60
C PRO A 591 -43.89 -22.84 17.35
N THR A 592 -43.16 -22.74 16.25
CA THR A 592 -43.20 -23.52 14.98
C THR A 592 -44.16 -23.14 13.84
N ASN A 593 -43.53 -23.03 12.66
CA ASN A 593 -44.00 -23.34 11.31
C ASN A 593 -45.04 -22.40 10.63
N SER A 594 -44.96 -22.14 9.32
CA SER A 594 -43.84 -22.31 8.36
C SER A 594 -44.21 -21.71 6.99
N ALA A 595 -43.19 -21.36 6.20
CA ALA A 595 -43.18 -21.32 4.72
C ALA A 595 -43.94 -20.20 3.96
N HIS A 596 -43.18 -19.53 3.08
CA HIS A 596 -43.53 -18.94 1.79
C HIS A 596 -44.79 -18.07 1.65
N GLY A 597 -44.59 -16.75 1.73
CA GLY A 597 -45.24 -15.83 0.77
C GLY A 597 -44.52 -15.89 -0.59
N SER A 598 -45.27 -15.73 -1.68
CA SER A 598 -44.76 -15.75 -3.05
C SER A 598 -45.71 -14.97 -3.96
N ASP A 599 -45.47 -13.68 -4.10
CA ASP A 599 -46.31 -12.76 -4.88
C ASP A 599 -45.48 -11.76 -5.68
N GLU A 600 -45.34 -12.02 -6.98
CA GLU A 600 -44.88 -11.05 -7.96
C GLU A 600 -45.90 -9.92 -8.12
N SER A 601 -45.52 -8.67 -7.83
CA SER A 601 -46.04 -7.51 -8.57
C SER A 601 -45.21 -6.26 -8.30
N GLY A 602 -44.44 -5.82 -9.30
CA GLY A 602 -43.64 -4.60 -9.20
C GLY A 602 -44.49 -3.33 -9.32
N HIS A 603 -44.32 -2.39 -8.39
CA HIS A 603 -44.76 -1.00 -8.53
C HIS A 603 -43.67 -0.05 -8.03
N PHE A 604 -42.97 0.59 -8.97
CA PHE A 604 -42.03 1.67 -8.67
C PHE A 604 -42.79 2.96 -8.40
N MET A 605 -42.53 3.60 -7.25
CA MET A 605 -43.05 4.93 -6.92
C MET A 605 -41.89 5.90 -6.77
N TYR A 606 -41.95 7.02 -7.50
CA TYR A 606 -40.93 8.06 -7.47
C TYR A 606 -41.00 8.88 -6.17
N VAL A 607 -39.85 9.12 -5.55
CA VAL A 607 -39.65 10.25 -4.63
C VAL A 607 -38.80 11.30 -5.34
N LYS A 608 -39.17 12.58 -5.17
CA LYS A 608 -38.71 13.71 -5.99
C LYS A 608 -37.80 14.63 -5.17
N ALA A 609 -36.57 14.85 -5.64
CA ALA A 609 -35.60 15.75 -5.00
C ALA A 609 -35.31 16.99 -5.87
N GLN A 610 -35.47 18.19 -5.29
CA GLN A 610 -35.20 19.52 -5.85
C GLN A 610 -35.09 20.53 -4.67
N ILE A 611 -34.22 21.55 -4.63
CA ILE A 611 -33.00 21.87 -5.43
C ILE A 611 -32.21 23.02 -4.73
N SER A 612 -30.86 23.05 -4.86
CA SER A 612 -29.97 24.25 -4.66
C SER A 612 -29.83 24.90 -3.25
N PRO A 613 -28.93 25.91 -3.02
CA PRO A 613 -28.04 26.62 -3.98
C PRO A 613 -26.54 26.87 -3.60
N MET A 614 -25.76 27.29 -4.63
CA MET A 614 -24.42 27.93 -4.69
C MET A 614 -23.17 27.05 -4.42
N ASP A 615 -22.09 27.05 -5.21
CA ASP A 615 -21.27 28.09 -5.94
C ASP A 615 -20.33 28.90 -5.01
N VAL A 616 -19.03 29.12 -5.25
CA VAL A 616 -17.96 28.59 -6.16
C VAL A 616 -16.57 28.91 -5.50
N GLN A 617 -15.35 28.51 -5.94
CA GLN A 617 -14.80 27.99 -7.21
C GLN A 617 -13.65 26.98 -6.96
N ARG A 618 -13.26 26.20 -8.00
CA ARG A 618 -11.83 25.99 -8.34
C ARG A 618 -11.65 25.65 -9.83
N ALA A 619 -10.99 26.52 -10.59
CA ALA A 619 -10.25 26.13 -11.80
C ALA A 619 -8.95 25.39 -11.35
N GLY A 620 -8.28 24.56 -12.14
CA GLY A 620 -8.20 24.46 -13.60
C GLY A 620 -6.78 24.90 -14.05
N SER A 621 -6.12 24.27 -15.02
CA SER A 621 -6.51 23.17 -15.90
C SER A 621 -5.30 22.32 -16.34
N LEU A 622 -5.53 21.07 -16.71
CA LEU A 622 -4.58 20.27 -17.50
C LEU A 622 -4.31 20.96 -18.86
N SER A 623 -3.11 20.79 -19.41
CA SER A 623 -2.81 21.18 -20.79
C SER A 623 -3.43 20.21 -21.80
N TYR A 624 -3.68 20.70 -23.01
CA TYR A 624 -4.36 19.94 -24.08
C TYR A 624 -3.65 20.23 -25.41
N ASP A 625 -3.16 19.19 -26.09
CA ASP A 625 -2.51 19.33 -27.40
C ASP A 625 -3.57 19.38 -28.53
N PRO A 626 -3.51 20.35 -29.47
CA PRO A 626 -4.58 20.59 -30.43
C PRO A 626 -4.62 19.66 -31.67
N TYR A 627 -3.71 18.70 -31.87
CA TYR A 627 -3.53 18.04 -33.19
C TYR A 627 -4.37 16.77 -33.49
N SER A 628 -5.30 16.33 -32.62
CA SER A 628 -5.96 15.02 -32.74
C SER A 628 -7.36 15.01 -33.43
N ARG A 629 -7.42 15.24 -34.76
CA ARG A 629 -8.53 14.90 -35.70
C ARG A 629 -8.16 15.38 -37.13
N ARG A 630 -8.50 14.74 -38.26
CA ARG A 630 -9.44 13.65 -38.66
C ARG A 630 -8.69 12.67 -39.62
N SER A 631 -9.22 11.57 -40.17
CA SER A 631 -10.61 11.19 -40.49
C SER A 631 -10.81 9.67 -40.59
N PHE A 632 -12.05 9.21 -40.39
CA PHE A 632 -12.54 7.94 -40.94
C PHE A 632 -13.11 8.16 -42.35
N LEU A 633 -12.95 7.17 -43.22
CA LEU A 633 -13.85 6.86 -44.34
C LEU A 633 -13.93 5.32 -44.46
N ASP A 634 -15.12 4.79 -44.71
CA ASP A 634 -15.38 3.36 -44.86
C ASP A 634 -14.95 2.83 -46.25
N GLU A 635 -14.53 1.56 -46.30
CA GLU A 635 -15.24 0.46 -46.99
C GLU A 635 -14.36 -0.82 -47.00
N GLY A 636 -14.88 -1.97 -46.55
CA GLY A 636 -14.14 -3.25 -46.58
C GLY A 636 -14.64 -4.32 -45.59
N SER A 637 -15.51 -5.21 -46.05
CA SER A 637 -16.18 -6.25 -45.24
C SER A 637 -15.31 -7.46 -44.84
N GLY A 638 -15.60 -8.04 -43.66
CA GLY A 638 -15.00 -9.29 -43.16
C GLY A 638 -13.90 -9.05 -42.10
N TYR A 639 -13.71 -9.91 -41.09
CA TYR A 639 -14.13 -11.31 -40.95
C TYR A 639 -14.77 -11.63 -39.59
N SER A 640 -15.41 -12.80 -39.51
CA SER A 640 -15.98 -13.39 -38.29
C SER A 640 -14.93 -14.00 -37.36
N PHE A 641 -15.16 -13.90 -36.06
CA PHE A 641 -14.51 -14.72 -35.04
C PHE A 641 -14.84 -16.20 -35.25
N ALA A 642 -13.80 -17.04 -35.24
CA ALA A 642 -13.90 -18.50 -35.19
C ALA A 642 -12.79 -19.04 -34.28
N LEU A 643 -13.17 -19.79 -33.25
CA LEU A 643 -12.25 -20.64 -32.51
C LEU A 643 -12.05 -21.93 -33.31
N SER A 644 -10.80 -22.40 -33.44
CA SER A 644 -10.50 -23.77 -33.84
C SER A 644 -9.30 -24.26 -33.05
N GLU A 645 -9.53 -25.31 -32.25
CA GLU A 645 -8.48 -26.26 -31.87
C GLU A 645 -8.22 -27.21 -33.05
N SER A 646 -7.26 -28.14 -32.91
CA SER A 646 -6.71 -29.02 -33.97
C SER A 646 -6.01 -28.25 -35.12
N ASP A 647 -4.79 -28.58 -35.55
CA ASP A 647 -4.06 -29.86 -35.52
C ASP A 647 -2.52 -29.69 -35.27
N LEU A 648 -1.76 -30.77 -35.51
CA LEU A 648 -0.28 -30.94 -35.44
C LEU A 648 0.24 -31.29 -34.03
N ALA A 649 0.27 -32.57 -33.60
CA ALA A 649 0.97 -33.77 -34.11
C ALA A 649 2.42 -33.94 -33.60
N PHE A 650 2.62 -34.88 -32.68
CA PHE A 650 3.92 -35.29 -32.13
C PHE A 650 4.64 -36.30 -33.04
N PRO A 651 5.97 -36.19 -33.23
CA PRO A 651 6.80 -37.29 -33.69
C PRO A 651 7.42 -38.06 -32.50
N THR A 652 7.09 -39.36 -32.37
CA THR A 652 7.81 -40.29 -31.50
C THR A 652 9.09 -40.83 -32.18
N PRO A 653 10.10 -41.30 -31.41
CA PRO A 653 11.43 -41.61 -31.96
C PRO A 653 11.52 -43.00 -32.63
N GLU A 654 12.32 -43.10 -33.70
CA GLU A 654 12.82 -44.37 -34.21
C GLU A 654 14.20 -44.75 -33.63
N THR A 655 14.51 -46.04 -33.68
CA THR A 655 15.57 -46.68 -32.90
C THR A 655 16.95 -46.75 -33.58
N SER A 656 17.98 -46.99 -32.77
CA SER A 656 19.36 -47.27 -33.17
C SER A 656 19.51 -48.45 -34.17
N PRO A 657 20.74 -48.68 -34.69
CA PRO A 657 21.39 -49.89 -34.19
C PRO A 657 22.92 -49.86 -34.03
N THR A 658 23.37 -50.78 -33.17
CA THR A 658 24.71 -51.44 -33.11
C THR A 658 25.83 -50.79 -32.31
N GLN A 659 26.53 -51.64 -31.56
CA GLN A 659 27.70 -51.37 -30.74
C GLN A 659 28.99 -51.49 -31.57
N LEU A 660 30.06 -50.84 -31.12
CA LEU A 660 31.31 -51.56 -30.88
C LEU A 660 32.08 -50.89 -29.72
N SER A 661 32.54 -51.69 -28.75
CA SER A 661 33.37 -51.23 -27.64
C SER A 661 34.55 -52.19 -27.46
N THR A 662 35.76 -51.64 -27.46
CA THR A 662 36.99 -52.35 -27.11
C THR A 662 37.92 -51.42 -26.33
N GLN A 663 37.89 -51.54 -25.00
CA GLN A 663 38.77 -50.84 -24.08
C GLN A 663 39.96 -51.75 -23.70
N PRO A 664 41.21 -51.24 -23.69
CA PRO A 664 42.32 -51.86 -22.96
C PRO A 664 42.38 -51.32 -21.52
N LEU A 665 42.57 -52.20 -20.55
CA LEU A 665 42.95 -51.82 -19.18
C LEU A 665 44.43 -51.38 -19.11
N PRO A 666 44.82 -50.51 -18.16
CA PRO A 666 46.21 -50.14 -17.94
C PRO A 666 47.00 -51.28 -17.27
N ALA A 667 48.32 -51.27 -17.49
CA ALA A 667 49.27 -52.11 -16.76
C ALA A 667 50.35 -51.23 -16.10
N THR A 668 50.40 -51.29 -14.77
CA THR A 668 51.58 -51.00 -13.93
C THR A 668 52.28 -52.33 -13.61
N PRO A 669 53.54 -52.35 -13.12
CA PRO A 669 54.36 -51.27 -12.54
C PRO A 669 55.01 -50.33 -13.56
#